data_AF-A0A8T1UDJ8-F1
#
_entry.id   AF-A0A8T1UDJ8-F1
#
_cell.length_a   1.000
_cell.length_b   1.000
_cell.length_c   1.000
_cell.angle_alpha   90.00
_cell.angle_beta   90.00
_cell.angle_gamma   90.00
#
_symmetry.space_group_name_H-M   'P 1'
#
loop_
_entity.id
_entity.type
_entity.pdbx_description
1 polymer ?
#
loop_
_entity_poly.entity_id
_entity_poly.type
_entity_poly.pdbx_seq_one_letter_code
_entity_poly.pdbx_strand_id
1 'polypeptide(L)'
;IVDVCTDLVERKVLTQEVAENFRNWWVKPLAMYHTDITEVMLLDIDDVFMHDPAVLRTTEGYQKTGTTFFYDRVLFSREFFNQDVNGTSYLKRMLNDFDYAKYRLEPRAHPSKGLRRSYAYRGMTSHEQDSSLVVIDKSRSGQAMAIMFWLITEERFRREFSYGDKETFWISFELAQQDYFFSPWGVGGISSSTNKDLENHSDTLCGSIVQYMPVENQPSNFLYVNGKAMLNPFPVAMDKLGTATHNVLFNTNPTHITPPQRRKPNGRTRSGWKGGYAMECLVGFGAEPLPEKFAPQLLRRRMFYFGIRMGVLSALDQCFPFEGMVATEPIDDDDLFLEGDMEASLPLNGSRAVATPPRSHRKLLIVLPLLVVAGMTAVALATGYLSDNNSHNSSFATFEPSTVSPLKTFLNGDGSGTTWGAPEDGDIVIPHPESPYYQRGERFDRSVMRDRAIMICMHDGVLAMGLSLIRELRCLGNEELVQVYHCGQDELSVLTQEIAKKFKNWWVKPLAMVHTDVRHVMLMDVDDIIVKDPAVLREVDGYKQTGTLFFYDRVFADCKEFVNDVDNKEKYLPRLFRNFNYNKFNITEGEDPSEHVLDSFAYRGKTCHEMDSSLVLIDKKRAGQAVFDVMLWFITKERFRFRYSHGDKETFWLSFELAHVPYSFSPWGVSVVSSTPNKDLAKHPDSLCGSILQYMPVASGDAEMLYVNGKALLDPYPQGIDYVPKAQWNNMFNTFPTHMTPRLPRTELNKTGHGKMYTECLIGLGATPLPTTFAGMLLRRRLHYLGIVTGVLGSLEHCETFQLRRLLE
;
A
#
# COMPACT_ATOMS: atom_id res chain seq x y z
N ILE A 1 -15.71 20.49 -21.28
CA ILE A 1 -16.65 20.11 -20.20
C ILE A 1 -18.03 20.55 -20.66
N VAL A 2 -19.04 19.68 -20.57
CA VAL A 2 -20.41 19.96 -21.05
C VAL A 2 -21.38 19.76 -19.90
N ASP A 3 -22.21 20.76 -19.62
CA ASP A 3 -23.35 20.62 -18.71
C ASP A 3 -24.61 20.28 -19.53
N VAL A 4 -24.81 18.98 -19.76
CA VAL A 4 -25.94 18.46 -20.52
C VAL A 4 -27.30 18.78 -19.85
N CYS A 5 -27.34 18.83 -18.52
CA CYS A 5 -28.57 19.07 -17.79
C CYS A 5 -29.05 20.51 -18.01
N THR A 6 -28.14 21.48 -17.87
CA THR A 6 -28.46 22.91 -18.06
C THR A 6 -28.88 23.19 -19.51
N ASP A 7 -28.14 22.68 -20.51
CA ASP A 7 -28.47 22.85 -21.92
C ASP A 7 -29.86 22.27 -22.29
N LEU A 8 -30.20 21.07 -21.81
CA LEU A 8 -31.51 20.46 -22.08
C LEU A 8 -32.67 21.16 -21.36
N VAL A 9 -32.43 21.77 -20.20
CA VAL A 9 -33.42 22.60 -19.50
C VAL A 9 -33.67 23.91 -20.25
N GLU A 10 -32.61 24.59 -20.70
CA GLU A 10 -32.73 25.84 -21.49
C GLU A 10 -33.44 25.61 -22.82
N ARG A 11 -33.20 24.46 -23.47
CA ARG A 11 -33.91 24.02 -24.68
C ARG A 11 -35.35 23.56 -24.42
N LYS A 12 -35.80 23.53 -23.17
CA LYS A 12 -37.12 23.04 -22.74
C LYS A 12 -37.37 21.57 -23.13
N VAL A 13 -36.30 20.80 -23.24
CA VAL A 13 -36.35 19.35 -23.49
C VAL A 13 -36.57 18.60 -22.17
N LEU A 14 -35.97 19.08 -21.08
CA LEU A 14 -36.19 18.58 -19.72
C LEU A 14 -36.69 19.70 -18.81
N THR A 15 -37.41 19.33 -17.75
CA THR A 15 -37.64 20.24 -16.61
C THR A 15 -36.43 20.20 -15.67
N GLN A 16 -36.26 21.25 -14.87
CA GLN A 16 -35.21 21.31 -13.84
C GLN A 16 -35.30 20.09 -12.89
N GLU A 17 -36.51 19.72 -12.48
CA GLU A 17 -36.76 18.58 -11.60
C GLU A 17 -36.29 17.25 -12.23
N VAL A 18 -36.58 17.02 -13.51
CA VAL A 18 -36.12 15.81 -14.21
C VAL A 18 -34.61 15.84 -14.40
N ALA A 19 -34.01 16.99 -14.70
CA ALA A 19 -32.58 17.15 -14.90
C ALA A 19 -31.77 16.82 -13.62
N GLU A 20 -32.28 17.15 -12.44
CA GLU A 20 -31.64 16.84 -11.15
C GLU A 20 -31.52 15.33 -10.90
N ASN A 21 -32.42 14.53 -11.46
CA ASN A 21 -32.39 13.06 -11.38
C ASN A 21 -31.28 12.41 -12.22
N PHE A 22 -30.51 13.18 -13.00
CA PHE A 22 -29.35 12.69 -13.77
C PHE A 22 -28.01 12.89 -13.07
N ARG A 23 -27.95 13.39 -11.83
CA ARG A 23 -26.70 13.51 -11.04
C ARG A 23 -26.22 12.17 -10.47
N ASN A 24 -26.16 11.14 -11.32
CA ASN A 24 -25.79 9.76 -11.03
C ASN A 24 -25.43 9.04 -12.36
N TRP A 25 -25.37 7.70 -12.36
CA TRP A 25 -25.01 6.90 -13.53
C TRP A 25 -25.88 7.15 -14.78
N TRP A 26 -27.13 7.59 -14.62
CA TRP A 26 -28.02 7.90 -15.75
C TRP A 26 -27.54 9.05 -16.63
N VAL A 27 -26.55 9.85 -16.19
CA VAL A 27 -25.94 10.88 -17.05
C VAL A 27 -25.29 10.27 -18.30
N LYS A 28 -24.84 9.01 -18.25
CA LYS A 28 -24.20 8.32 -19.37
C LYS A 28 -25.12 8.20 -20.61
N PRO A 29 -26.31 7.59 -20.53
CA PRO A 29 -27.24 7.55 -21.67
C PRO A 29 -27.77 8.93 -22.05
N LEU A 30 -27.90 9.87 -21.10
CA LEU A 30 -28.24 11.26 -21.41
C LEU A 30 -27.17 11.94 -22.28
N ALA A 31 -25.89 11.74 -21.94
CA ALA A 31 -24.75 12.23 -22.72
C ALA A 31 -24.66 11.57 -24.09
N MET A 32 -24.91 10.26 -24.19
CA MET A 32 -24.99 9.53 -25.48
C MET A 32 -26.08 10.10 -26.39
N TYR A 33 -27.26 10.40 -25.83
CA TYR A 33 -28.34 11.05 -26.57
C TYR A 33 -27.95 12.47 -27.01
N HIS A 34 -27.43 13.27 -26.09
CA HIS A 34 -27.16 14.71 -26.27
C HIS A 34 -26.03 15.03 -27.25
N THR A 35 -24.91 14.31 -27.17
CA THR A 35 -23.71 14.61 -27.97
C THR A 35 -23.97 14.51 -29.47
N ASP A 36 -23.42 15.39 -30.29
CA ASP A 36 -23.52 15.35 -31.75
C ASP A 36 -22.41 14.49 -32.41
N ILE A 37 -21.48 13.99 -31.62
CA ILE A 37 -20.40 13.10 -32.07
C ILE A 37 -20.98 11.83 -32.69
N THR A 38 -20.48 11.46 -33.87
CA THR A 38 -20.96 10.28 -34.61
C THR A 38 -20.53 8.96 -33.98
N GLU A 39 -19.23 8.76 -33.75
CA GLU A 39 -18.68 7.53 -33.16
C GLU A 39 -18.26 7.77 -31.70
N VAL A 40 -19.17 7.47 -30.78
CA VAL A 40 -19.04 7.77 -29.35
C VAL A 40 -18.51 6.55 -28.60
N MET A 41 -17.59 6.81 -27.68
CA MET A 41 -17.13 5.86 -26.68
C MET A 41 -17.40 6.43 -25.29
N LEU A 42 -18.25 5.76 -24.50
CA LEU A 42 -18.45 6.05 -23.09
C LEU A 42 -17.57 5.12 -22.26
N LEU A 43 -16.85 5.71 -21.32
CA LEU A 43 -15.91 5.04 -20.42
C LEU A 43 -16.28 5.36 -18.99
N ASP A 44 -16.10 4.40 -18.09
CA ASP A 44 -16.11 4.66 -16.67
C ASP A 44 -14.79 5.28 -16.23
N ILE A 45 -14.88 6.23 -15.29
CA ILE A 45 -13.70 6.98 -14.84
C ILE A 45 -12.71 6.12 -14.05
N ASP A 46 -13.14 4.96 -13.57
CA ASP A 46 -12.37 3.98 -12.81
C ASP A 46 -11.96 2.76 -13.64
N ASP A 47 -12.07 2.85 -14.97
CA ASP A 47 -11.48 1.87 -15.89
C ASP A 47 -9.95 1.98 -15.92
N VAL A 48 -9.29 0.81 -15.95
CA VAL A 48 -7.85 0.67 -16.17
C VAL A 48 -7.64 -0.15 -17.44
N PHE A 49 -7.24 0.54 -18.51
CA PHE A 49 -7.05 -0.03 -19.84
C PHE A 49 -5.66 -0.64 -20.03
N MET A 50 -5.61 -1.78 -20.71
CA MET A 50 -4.38 -2.47 -21.13
C MET A 50 -4.00 -2.23 -22.59
N HIS A 51 -4.90 -1.59 -23.32
CA HIS A 51 -4.81 -1.22 -24.73
C HIS A 51 -5.55 0.11 -24.92
N ASP A 52 -5.14 0.91 -25.91
CA ASP A 52 -5.93 2.07 -26.33
C ASP A 52 -7.33 1.58 -26.75
N PRO A 53 -8.42 2.01 -26.06
CA PRO A 53 -9.75 1.53 -26.37
C PRO A 53 -10.24 1.91 -27.77
N ALA A 54 -9.60 2.88 -28.45
CA ALA A 54 -9.90 3.22 -29.84
C ALA A 54 -9.82 2.03 -30.80
N VAL A 55 -9.02 1.00 -30.46
CA VAL A 55 -8.92 -0.27 -31.20
C VAL A 55 -10.28 -0.96 -31.38
N LEU A 56 -11.27 -0.69 -30.50
CA LEU A 56 -12.60 -1.26 -30.63
C LEU A 56 -13.30 -0.88 -31.94
N ARG A 57 -12.98 0.29 -32.50
CA ARG A 57 -13.54 0.74 -33.78
C ARG A 57 -13.10 -0.13 -34.97
N THR A 58 -12.00 -0.86 -34.84
CA THR A 58 -11.49 -1.73 -35.90
C THR A 58 -11.91 -3.18 -35.75
N THR A 59 -12.69 -3.51 -34.70
CA THR A 59 -13.15 -4.88 -34.48
C THR A 59 -14.30 -5.22 -35.42
N GLU A 60 -14.37 -6.49 -35.87
CA GLU A 60 -15.40 -6.95 -36.80
C GLU A 60 -16.82 -6.70 -36.27
N GLY A 61 -17.04 -6.92 -34.98
CA GLY A 61 -18.33 -6.66 -34.33
C GLY A 61 -18.77 -5.20 -34.45
N TYR A 62 -17.87 -4.26 -34.17
CA TYR A 62 -18.15 -2.84 -34.34
C TYR A 62 -18.37 -2.46 -35.80
N GLN A 63 -17.50 -2.88 -36.71
CA GLN A 63 -17.66 -2.61 -38.15
C GLN A 63 -18.99 -3.14 -38.68
N LYS A 64 -19.43 -4.30 -38.17
CA LYS A 64 -20.67 -4.94 -38.60
C LYS A 64 -21.93 -4.25 -38.09
N THR A 65 -21.99 -3.78 -36.84
CA THR A 65 -23.25 -3.27 -36.26
C THR A 65 -23.20 -1.79 -35.84
N GLY A 66 -22.00 -1.20 -35.79
CA GLY A 66 -21.79 0.14 -35.23
C GLY A 66 -21.83 0.15 -33.70
N THR A 67 -21.77 -1.00 -33.03
CA THR A 67 -21.85 -1.08 -31.57
C THR A 67 -20.85 -2.05 -30.98
N THR A 68 -20.41 -1.82 -29.74
CA THR A 68 -19.71 -2.84 -28.95
C THR A 68 -20.15 -2.76 -27.51
N PHE A 69 -20.80 -3.82 -27.03
CA PHE A 69 -21.28 -3.97 -25.65
C PHE A 69 -20.61 -5.16 -24.97
N PHE A 70 -20.53 -5.12 -23.64
CA PHE A 70 -19.91 -6.15 -22.83
C PHE A 70 -20.92 -6.76 -21.85
N TYR A 71 -20.71 -8.03 -21.52
CA TYR A 71 -21.62 -8.74 -20.63
C TYR A 71 -21.27 -8.50 -19.16
N ASP A 72 -22.29 -8.44 -18.32
CA ASP A 72 -22.15 -8.53 -16.86
C ASP A 72 -22.20 -10.01 -16.41
N ARG A 73 -21.98 -10.22 -15.10
CA ARG A 73 -22.14 -11.49 -14.40
C ARG A 73 -23.57 -12.00 -14.57
N VAL A 74 -23.70 -13.32 -14.67
CA VAL A 74 -25.01 -13.98 -14.73
C VAL A 74 -25.47 -14.22 -13.30
N LEU A 75 -26.18 -13.24 -12.73
CA LEU A 75 -26.69 -13.25 -11.36
C LEU A 75 -28.21 -13.13 -11.37
N PHE A 76 -28.88 -14.08 -10.70
CA PHE A 76 -30.33 -14.05 -10.59
C PHE A 76 -30.79 -13.18 -9.42
N SER A 77 -31.61 -12.17 -9.72
CA SER A 77 -32.50 -11.54 -8.75
C SER A 77 -33.89 -11.33 -9.38
N ARG A 78 -34.90 -11.01 -8.55
CA ARG A 78 -36.27 -10.68 -8.99
C ARG A 78 -36.45 -9.18 -9.32
N GLU A 79 -35.36 -8.44 -9.40
CA GLU A 79 -35.35 -7.00 -9.66
C GLU A 79 -35.31 -6.73 -11.17
N PHE A 80 -35.46 -5.45 -11.55
CA PHE A 80 -35.26 -4.98 -12.93
C PHE A 80 -36.11 -5.77 -13.94
N PHE A 81 -35.51 -6.24 -15.03
CA PHE A 81 -36.22 -7.01 -16.06
C PHE A 81 -36.79 -8.36 -15.61
N ASN A 82 -36.34 -8.90 -14.48
CA ASN A 82 -36.84 -10.16 -13.93
C ASN A 82 -38.06 -9.99 -13.01
N GLN A 83 -38.49 -8.76 -12.75
CA GLN A 83 -39.73 -8.50 -12.03
C GLN A 83 -40.89 -9.25 -12.68
N ASP A 84 -41.74 -9.88 -11.86
CA ASP A 84 -42.99 -10.47 -12.34
C ASP A 84 -44.05 -9.39 -12.51
N VAL A 85 -44.63 -9.31 -13.71
CA VAL A 85 -45.68 -8.34 -14.04
C VAL A 85 -46.85 -9.09 -14.68
N ASN A 86 -47.70 -9.65 -13.82
CA ASN A 86 -48.85 -10.51 -14.16
C ASN A 86 -48.43 -11.87 -14.77
N GLY A 87 -47.49 -12.57 -14.13
CA GLY A 87 -47.07 -13.92 -14.55
C GLY A 87 -46.09 -13.94 -15.73
N THR A 88 -45.53 -12.80 -16.13
CA THR A 88 -44.48 -12.69 -17.15
C THR A 88 -43.39 -11.74 -16.68
N SER A 89 -42.15 -11.94 -17.15
CA SER A 89 -41.05 -11.05 -16.82
C SER A 89 -41.27 -9.66 -17.42
N TYR A 90 -40.81 -8.63 -16.72
CA TYR A 90 -40.98 -7.26 -17.17
C TYR A 90 -40.35 -7.01 -18.55
N LEU A 91 -39.21 -7.61 -18.87
CA LEU A 91 -38.62 -7.50 -20.21
C LEU A 91 -39.55 -8.00 -21.32
N LYS A 92 -40.18 -9.17 -21.13
CA LYS A 92 -41.13 -9.71 -22.12
C LYS A 92 -42.34 -8.81 -22.26
N ARG A 93 -42.82 -8.26 -21.15
CA ARG A 93 -43.93 -7.32 -21.15
C ARG A 93 -43.58 -6.01 -21.85
N MET A 94 -42.42 -5.43 -21.57
CA MET A 94 -41.92 -4.23 -22.23
C MET A 94 -41.85 -4.42 -23.75
N LEU A 95 -41.30 -5.54 -24.22
CA LEU A 95 -41.21 -5.83 -25.66
C LEU A 95 -42.59 -5.93 -26.34
N ASN A 96 -43.60 -6.42 -25.63
CA ASN A 96 -44.97 -6.57 -26.13
C ASN A 96 -45.78 -5.27 -26.06
N ASP A 97 -45.64 -4.53 -24.96
CA ASP A 97 -46.43 -3.34 -24.65
C ASP A 97 -45.82 -2.06 -25.27
N PHE A 98 -44.60 -2.12 -25.82
CA PHE A 98 -43.92 -0.97 -26.42
C PHE A 98 -44.63 -0.47 -27.69
N ASP A 99 -44.82 0.85 -27.76
CA ASP A 99 -45.47 1.52 -28.91
C ASP A 99 -44.49 1.68 -30.08
N TYR A 100 -44.30 0.61 -30.85
CA TYR A 100 -43.46 0.61 -32.06
C TYR A 100 -43.95 1.63 -33.11
N ALA A 101 -45.26 1.84 -33.21
CA ALA A 101 -45.86 2.74 -34.18
C ALA A 101 -45.44 4.19 -33.95
N LYS A 102 -45.32 4.62 -32.67
CA LYS A 102 -44.78 5.95 -32.29
C LYS A 102 -43.41 6.25 -32.91
N TYR A 103 -42.57 5.23 -33.07
CA TYR A 103 -41.22 5.37 -33.63
C TYR A 103 -41.12 4.96 -35.10
N ARG A 104 -42.25 4.74 -35.78
CA ARG A 104 -42.33 4.28 -37.18
C ARG A 104 -41.62 2.93 -37.39
N LEU A 105 -41.77 2.04 -36.41
CA LEU A 105 -41.25 0.69 -36.44
C LEU A 105 -42.39 -0.31 -36.62
N GLU A 106 -42.11 -1.43 -37.28
CA GLU A 106 -43.08 -2.50 -37.46
C GLU A 106 -43.40 -3.17 -36.12
N PRO A 107 -44.66 -3.49 -35.80
CA PRO A 107 -44.97 -4.24 -34.59
C PRO A 107 -44.24 -5.60 -34.59
N ARG A 108 -43.23 -5.75 -33.74
CA ARG A 108 -42.47 -7.00 -33.66
C ARG A 108 -42.98 -7.84 -32.50
N ALA A 109 -43.78 -8.85 -32.81
CA ALA A 109 -44.26 -9.79 -31.79
C ALA A 109 -43.15 -10.71 -31.23
N HIS A 110 -41.95 -10.72 -31.83
CA HIS A 110 -40.90 -11.70 -31.51
C HIS A 110 -39.52 -11.02 -31.43
N PRO A 111 -38.79 -11.15 -30.31
CA PRO A 111 -37.47 -10.55 -30.15
C PRO A 111 -36.42 -11.19 -31.08
N SER A 112 -35.28 -10.51 -31.22
CA SER A 112 -34.14 -10.93 -32.02
C SER A 112 -33.68 -12.34 -31.65
N LYS A 113 -33.04 -13.05 -32.61
CA LYS A 113 -32.47 -14.39 -32.34
C LYS A 113 -31.44 -14.32 -31.20
N GLY A 114 -30.68 -13.22 -31.11
CA GLY A 114 -29.74 -12.96 -30.02
C GLY A 114 -30.45 -12.83 -28.68
N LEU A 115 -31.43 -11.93 -28.59
CA LEU A 115 -32.15 -11.70 -27.34
C LEU A 115 -32.87 -12.95 -26.83
N ARG A 116 -33.50 -13.76 -27.71
CA ARG A 116 -34.13 -15.02 -27.28
C ARG A 116 -33.16 -16.02 -26.63
N ARG A 117 -31.88 -15.97 -26.98
CA ARG A 117 -30.82 -16.82 -26.41
C ARG A 117 -30.16 -16.21 -25.17
N SER A 118 -30.33 -14.91 -24.95
CA SER A 118 -29.76 -14.18 -23.80
C SER A 118 -30.15 -14.79 -22.45
N TYR A 119 -29.36 -14.50 -21.42
CA TYR A 119 -29.71 -14.88 -20.06
C TYR A 119 -30.85 -13.99 -19.51
N ALA A 120 -30.88 -12.70 -19.88
CA ALA A 120 -31.94 -11.78 -19.44
C ALA A 120 -33.33 -12.19 -19.93
N TYR A 121 -33.51 -12.52 -21.22
CA TYR A 121 -34.81 -12.93 -21.75
C TYR A 121 -35.32 -14.26 -21.17
N ARG A 122 -34.39 -15.15 -20.80
CA ARG A 122 -34.70 -16.42 -20.12
C ARG A 122 -34.93 -16.26 -18.62
N GLY A 123 -34.80 -15.05 -18.07
CA GLY A 123 -34.97 -14.78 -16.64
C GLY A 123 -33.88 -15.36 -15.76
N MET A 124 -32.68 -15.59 -16.32
CA MET A 124 -31.55 -16.21 -15.61
C MET A 124 -30.58 -15.18 -15.01
N THR A 125 -30.60 -13.94 -15.49
CA THR A 125 -29.82 -12.83 -14.94
C THR A 125 -30.70 -11.59 -14.83
N SER A 126 -30.48 -10.76 -13.81
CA SER A 126 -31.05 -9.42 -13.70
C SER A 126 -30.17 -8.33 -14.32
N HIS A 127 -28.93 -8.69 -14.71
CA HIS A 127 -27.97 -7.82 -15.38
C HIS A 127 -27.46 -8.50 -16.66
N GLU A 128 -27.76 -7.92 -17.82
CA GLU A 128 -27.25 -8.42 -19.10
C GLU A 128 -25.92 -7.74 -19.45
N GLN A 129 -25.86 -6.42 -19.28
CA GLN A 129 -24.79 -5.57 -19.78
C GLN A 129 -23.94 -4.98 -18.65
N ASP A 130 -22.63 -5.01 -18.84
CA ASP A 130 -21.69 -4.13 -18.17
C ASP A 130 -21.54 -2.84 -19.00
N SER A 131 -21.87 -1.69 -18.40
CA SER A 131 -21.84 -0.36 -19.06
C SER A 131 -20.64 0.49 -18.66
N SER A 132 -19.57 -0.14 -18.16
CA SER A 132 -18.28 0.54 -17.96
C SER A 132 -17.66 1.00 -19.28
N LEU A 133 -17.83 0.23 -20.36
CA LEU A 133 -17.43 0.61 -21.73
C LEU A 133 -18.59 0.41 -22.71
N VAL A 134 -18.98 1.46 -23.41
CA VAL A 134 -20.02 1.43 -24.44
C VAL A 134 -19.54 2.17 -25.69
N VAL A 135 -19.52 1.49 -26.84
CA VAL A 135 -19.13 2.09 -28.12
C VAL A 135 -20.33 2.08 -29.07
N ILE A 136 -20.70 3.24 -29.61
CA ILE A 136 -21.86 3.41 -30.50
C ILE A 136 -21.51 4.37 -31.66
N ASP A 137 -21.78 3.93 -32.88
CA ASP A 137 -21.93 4.76 -34.07
C ASP A 137 -23.39 5.23 -34.17
N LYS A 138 -23.62 6.50 -33.85
CA LYS A 138 -24.96 7.11 -33.87
C LYS A 138 -25.55 7.19 -35.28
N SER A 139 -24.73 7.24 -36.33
CA SER A 139 -25.23 7.29 -37.72
C SER A 139 -25.96 6.01 -38.12
N ARG A 140 -25.72 4.92 -37.40
CA ARG A 140 -26.29 3.58 -37.64
C ARG A 140 -27.30 3.15 -36.58
N SER A 141 -27.65 4.06 -35.66
CA SER A 141 -28.48 3.75 -34.49
C SER A 141 -29.99 3.74 -34.76
N GLY A 142 -30.43 4.13 -35.96
CA GLY A 142 -31.86 4.22 -36.30
C GLY A 142 -32.64 5.05 -35.27
N GLN A 143 -33.66 4.43 -34.66
CA GLN A 143 -34.48 5.06 -33.61
C GLN A 143 -33.94 4.83 -32.18
N ALA A 144 -32.80 4.14 -32.01
CA ALA A 144 -32.32 3.74 -30.69
C ALA A 144 -32.05 4.93 -29.77
N MET A 145 -31.53 6.05 -30.29
CA MET A 145 -31.29 7.26 -29.48
C MET A 145 -32.58 7.90 -28.97
N ALA A 146 -33.63 7.95 -29.80
CA ALA A 146 -34.94 8.48 -29.40
C ALA A 146 -35.61 7.57 -28.36
N ILE A 147 -35.48 6.25 -28.53
CA ILE A 147 -36.00 5.25 -27.59
C ILE A 147 -35.21 5.27 -26.29
N MET A 148 -33.89 5.41 -26.34
CA MET A 148 -33.02 5.60 -25.18
C MET A 148 -33.46 6.83 -24.37
N PHE A 149 -33.74 7.95 -25.04
CA PHE A 149 -34.25 9.13 -24.37
C PHE A 149 -35.56 8.86 -23.64
N TRP A 150 -36.53 8.20 -24.28
CA TRP A 150 -37.78 7.77 -23.63
C TRP A 150 -37.54 6.82 -22.44
N LEU A 151 -36.62 5.86 -22.56
CA LEU A 151 -36.29 4.94 -21.47
C LEU A 151 -35.80 5.71 -20.24
N ILE A 152 -34.96 6.73 -20.42
CA ILE A 152 -34.36 7.49 -19.32
C ILE A 152 -35.20 8.67 -18.83
N THR A 153 -36.21 9.13 -19.57
CA THR A 153 -37.06 10.25 -19.12
C THR A 153 -38.48 9.86 -18.73
N GLU A 154 -38.97 8.71 -19.17
CA GLU A 154 -40.34 8.26 -18.91
C GLU A 154 -40.33 6.88 -18.25
N GLU A 155 -39.76 5.89 -18.93
CA GLU A 155 -39.94 4.49 -18.54
C GLU A 155 -39.31 4.17 -17.18
N ARG A 156 -38.09 4.68 -16.94
CA ARG A 156 -37.41 4.47 -15.65
C ARG A 156 -38.22 5.00 -14.45
N PHE A 157 -38.98 6.08 -14.64
CA PHE A 157 -39.80 6.68 -13.58
C PHE A 157 -41.12 5.96 -13.42
N ARG A 158 -41.65 5.36 -14.50
CA ARG A 158 -42.83 4.49 -14.45
C ARG A 158 -42.52 3.17 -13.76
N ARG A 159 -41.39 2.54 -14.08
CA ARG A 159 -40.92 1.29 -13.48
C ARG A 159 -39.43 1.10 -13.73
N GLU A 160 -38.69 0.93 -12.65
CA GLU A 160 -37.26 0.63 -12.69
C GLU A 160 -37.01 -0.68 -13.45
N PHE A 161 -36.13 -0.62 -14.46
CA PHE A 161 -35.85 -1.75 -15.36
C PHE A 161 -34.37 -2.16 -15.39
N SER A 162 -33.50 -1.41 -14.73
CA SER A 162 -32.04 -1.55 -14.80
C SER A 162 -31.40 -1.06 -13.51
N TYR A 163 -30.27 -1.65 -13.12
CA TYR A 163 -29.40 -1.08 -12.09
C TYR A 163 -28.65 0.10 -12.69
N GLY A 164 -29.16 1.31 -12.45
CA GLY A 164 -28.68 2.50 -13.13
C GLY A 164 -28.86 2.39 -14.64
N ASP A 165 -27.86 2.83 -15.40
CA ASP A 165 -27.89 2.96 -16.85
C ASP A 165 -27.72 1.65 -17.64
N LYS A 166 -27.20 0.60 -17.00
CA LYS A 166 -26.63 -0.60 -17.64
C LYS A 166 -27.42 -1.16 -18.81
N GLU A 167 -28.70 -1.45 -18.61
CA GLU A 167 -29.50 -2.15 -19.60
C GLU A 167 -30.05 -1.24 -20.71
N THR A 168 -29.94 0.09 -20.55
CA THR A 168 -30.54 1.10 -21.43
C THR A 168 -29.98 1.02 -22.85
N PHE A 169 -28.68 0.75 -22.98
CA PHE A 169 -28.00 0.79 -24.27
C PHE A 169 -28.50 -0.32 -25.18
N TRP A 170 -28.34 -1.60 -24.80
CA TRP A 170 -28.76 -2.69 -25.67
C TRP A 170 -30.28 -2.76 -25.88
N ILE A 171 -31.10 -2.46 -24.85
CA ILE A 171 -32.56 -2.56 -24.99
C ILE A 171 -33.09 -1.49 -25.94
N SER A 172 -32.46 -0.31 -26.00
CA SER A 172 -32.83 0.72 -26.96
C SER A 172 -32.61 0.28 -28.41
N PHE A 173 -31.54 -0.47 -28.69
CA PHE A 173 -31.27 -1.04 -30.02
C PHE A 173 -32.23 -2.19 -30.36
N GLU A 174 -32.54 -3.07 -29.41
CA GLU A 174 -33.52 -4.13 -29.62
C GLU A 174 -34.90 -3.55 -29.95
N LEU A 175 -35.39 -2.58 -29.16
CA LEU A 175 -36.66 -1.91 -29.40
C LEU A 175 -36.67 -1.13 -30.71
N ALA A 176 -35.53 -0.54 -31.10
CA ALA A 176 -35.33 0.13 -32.38
C ALA A 176 -35.22 -0.82 -33.58
N GLN A 177 -35.21 -2.13 -33.33
CA GLN A 177 -35.02 -3.19 -34.33
C GLN A 177 -33.72 -3.04 -35.12
N GLN A 178 -32.69 -2.46 -34.48
CA GLN A 178 -31.35 -2.33 -35.04
C GLN A 178 -30.48 -3.50 -34.57
N ASP A 179 -29.59 -3.95 -35.45
CA ASP A 179 -28.59 -4.93 -35.06
C ASP A 179 -27.61 -4.31 -34.07
N TYR A 180 -27.24 -5.07 -33.04
CA TYR A 180 -26.25 -4.70 -32.05
C TYR A 180 -25.33 -5.89 -31.75
N PHE A 181 -24.16 -5.59 -31.19
CA PHE A 181 -23.11 -6.56 -30.96
C PHE A 181 -22.66 -6.53 -29.50
N PHE A 182 -22.72 -7.71 -28.87
CA PHE A 182 -22.06 -8.00 -27.61
C PHE A 182 -20.76 -8.76 -27.87
N SER A 183 -19.76 -8.51 -27.05
CA SER A 183 -18.50 -9.27 -27.03
C SER A 183 -18.76 -10.78 -27.04
N PRO A 184 -18.01 -11.58 -27.81
CA PRO A 184 -18.11 -13.04 -27.79
C PRO A 184 -17.71 -13.66 -26.45
N TRP A 185 -17.07 -12.89 -25.56
CA TRP A 185 -16.56 -13.30 -24.25
C TRP A 185 -17.52 -12.94 -23.14
N GLY A 186 -17.61 -13.81 -22.13
CA GLY A 186 -18.25 -13.47 -20.87
C GLY A 186 -17.37 -12.55 -20.03
N VAL A 187 -17.98 -11.98 -19.00
CA VAL A 187 -17.27 -11.18 -17.99
C VAL A 187 -16.18 -12.01 -17.30
N GLY A 188 -15.04 -11.35 -17.04
CA GLY A 188 -13.97 -11.86 -16.20
C GLY A 188 -13.94 -11.21 -14.81
N GLY A 189 -13.08 -11.72 -13.95
CA GLY A 189 -12.85 -11.21 -12.61
C GLY A 189 -11.36 -11.09 -12.35
N ILE A 190 -10.95 -10.01 -11.69
CA ILE A 190 -9.60 -9.87 -11.14
C ILE A 190 -9.65 -10.18 -9.65
N SER A 191 -8.60 -10.83 -9.13
CA SER A 191 -8.45 -11.08 -7.69
C SER A 191 -8.63 -9.79 -6.89
N SER A 192 -9.38 -9.82 -5.79
CA SER A 192 -9.44 -8.74 -4.79
C SER A 192 -8.31 -8.85 -3.74
N SER A 193 -8.13 -7.82 -2.90
CA SER A 193 -7.14 -7.81 -1.82
C SER A 193 -7.29 -9.00 -0.87
N THR A 194 -6.15 -9.63 -0.55
CA THR A 194 -5.76 -10.36 0.68
C THR A 194 -6.81 -11.22 1.40
N ASN A 195 -7.90 -11.62 0.74
CA ASN A 195 -8.92 -12.53 1.24
C ASN A 195 -8.53 -14.00 1.09
N LYS A 196 -7.32 -14.26 0.58
CA LYS A 196 -6.75 -15.59 0.37
C LYS A 196 -7.61 -16.47 -0.53
N ASP A 197 -8.31 -15.85 -1.50
CA ASP A 197 -9.15 -16.56 -2.47
C ASP A 197 -8.41 -17.72 -3.13
N LEU A 198 -7.15 -17.53 -3.52
CA LEU A 198 -6.36 -18.57 -4.17
C LEU A 198 -5.96 -19.72 -3.24
N GLU A 199 -5.84 -19.45 -1.93
CA GLU A 199 -5.60 -20.49 -0.91
C GLU A 199 -6.90 -21.29 -0.63
N ASN A 200 -8.04 -20.60 -0.58
CA ASN A 200 -9.34 -21.19 -0.21
C ASN A 200 -10.07 -21.85 -1.39
N HIS A 201 -9.98 -21.25 -2.57
CA HIS A 201 -10.67 -21.66 -3.80
C HIS A 201 -9.91 -21.17 -5.06
N SER A 202 -8.89 -21.93 -5.44
CA SER A 202 -7.94 -21.64 -6.52
C SER A 202 -8.54 -21.43 -7.93
N ASP A 203 -9.81 -21.76 -8.16
CA ASP A 203 -10.48 -21.58 -9.45
C ASP A 203 -11.67 -20.61 -9.40
N THR A 204 -11.77 -19.83 -8.33
CA THR A 204 -12.81 -18.83 -8.12
C THR A 204 -12.17 -17.51 -7.71
N LEU A 205 -12.48 -16.45 -8.45
CA LEU A 205 -12.00 -15.10 -8.15
C LEU A 205 -13.16 -14.19 -7.80
N CYS A 206 -12.99 -13.40 -6.75
CA CYS A 206 -13.91 -12.37 -6.32
C CYS A 206 -13.24 -11.00 -6.48
N GLY A 207 -13.93 -10.03 -7.07
CA GLY A 207 -13.38 -8.68 -7.20
C GLY A 207 -13.98 -7.85 -8.34
N SER A 208 -13.14 -7.00 -8.93
CA SER A 208 -13.53 -6.07 -10.00
C SER A 208 -13.79 -6.79 -11.33
N ILE A 209 -14.66 -6.21 -12.16
CA ILE A 209 -15.04 -6.77 -13.46
C ILE A 209 -13.90 -6.57 -14.46
N VAL A 210 -13.62 -7.61 -15.24
CA VAL A 210 -12.69 -7.56 -16.35
C VAL A 210 -13.40 -7.86 -17.67
N GLN A 211 -13.01 -7.16 -18.73
CA GLN A 211 -13.42 -7.46 -20.10
C GLN A 211 -12.21 -7.76 -21.00
N TYR A 212 -12.47 -8.57 -22.03
CA TYR A 212 -11.48 -9.00 -23.02
C TYR A 212 -11.78 -8.37 -24.38
N MET A 213 -10.77 -8.35 -25.25
CA MET A 213 -10.91 -7.90 -26.63
C MET A 213 -12.07 -8.64 -27.33
N PRO A 214 -13.02 -7.94 -27.97
CA PRO A 214 -14.23 -8.57 -28.49
C PRO A 214 -14.01 -9.18 -29.88
N VAL A 215 -12.97 -10.01 -29.99
CA VAL A 215 -12.60 -10.77 -31.20
C VAL A 215 -12.84 -12.26 -30.95
N GLU A 216 -13.25 -13.01 -31.97
CA GLU A 216 -13.59 -14.43 -31.82
C GLU A 216 -12.37 -15.36 -31.69
N ASN A 217 -11.18 -14.89 -32.08
CA ASN A 217 -9.94 -15.66 -31.99
C ASN A 217 -9.53 -15.90 -30.52
N GLN A 218 -9.07 -17.13 -30.24
CA GLN A 218 -8.59 -17.52 -28.90
C GLN A 218 -7.06 -17.62 -28.85
N PRO A 219 -6.44 -17.26 -27.70
CA PRO A 219 -7.05 -16.58 -26.55
C PRO A 219 -7.29 -15.09 -26.84
N SER A 220 -8.36 -14.51 -26.27
CA SER A 220 -8.61 -13.08 -26.39
C SER A 220 -7.85 -12.29 -25.32
N ASN A 221 -7.25 -11.18 -25.73
CA ASN A 221 -6.41 -10.35 -24.87
C ASN A 221 -7.24 -9.60 -23.81
N PHE A 222 -6.70 -9.47 -22.61
CA PHE A 222 -7.23 -8.62 -21.54
C PHE A 222 -7.29 -7.15 -22.00
N LEU A 223 -8.50 -6.57 -22.06
CA LEU A 223 -8.73 -5.21 -22.54
C LEU A 223 -8.68 -4.18 -21.41
N TYR A 224 -9.53 -4.35 -20.40
CA TYR A 224 -9.62 -3.42 -19.27
C TYR A 224 -10.30 -4.04 -18.06
N VAL A 225 -10.04 -3.44 -16.89
CA VAL A 225 -10.74 -3.72 -15.64
C VAL A 225 -11.53 -2.49 -15.21
N ASN A 226 -12.81 -2.66 -14.88
CA ASN A 226 -13.61 -1.65 -14.20
C ASN A 226 -13.47 -1.84 -12.70
N GLY A 227 -12.66 -1.00 -12.05
CA GLY A 227 -12.21 -1.29 -10.70
C GLY A 227 -11.94 -0.07 -9.85
N LYS A 228 -12.99 0.54 -9.28
CA LYS A 228 -12.85 1.55 -8.21
C LYS A 228 -11.93 1.11 -7.09
N ALA A 229 -12.05 -0.16 -6.68
CA ALA A 229 -11.22 -0.81 -5.66
C ALA A 229 -9.74 -0.97 -6.08
N MET A 230 -9.40 -0.78 -7.34
CA MET A 230 -8.01 -0.81 -7.81
C MET A 230 -7.34 0.55 -7.64
N LEU A 231 -8.12 1.63 -7.61
CA LEU A 231 -7.62 3.02 -7.64
C LEU A 231 -7.85 3.77 -6.33
N ASN A 232 -9.00 3.59 -5.69
CA ASN A 232 -9.41 4.35 -4.52
C ASN A 232 -9.30 3.50 -3.25
N PRO A 233 -8.46 3.88 -2.27
CA PRO A 233 -8.36 3.21 -0.96
C PRO A 233 -9.66 3.11 -0.16
N PHE A 234 -10.63 3.98 -0.46
CA PHE A 234 -11.98 3.97 0.10
C PHE A 234 -13.01 3.81 -1.03
N PRO A 235 -13.12 2.61 -1.63
CA PRO A 235 -14.00 2.38 -2.78
C PRO A 235 -15.48 2.44 -2.39
N VAL A 236 -15.79 2.16 -1.12
CA VAL A 236 -17.10 2.32 -0.50
C VAL A 236 -17.16 3.62 0.31
N ALA A 237 -18.37 4.11 0.57
CA ALA A 237 -18.56 5.24 1.47
C ALA A 237 -18.04 4.90 2.87
N MET A 238 -17.48 5.89 3.55
CA MET A 238 -16.77 5.70 4.84
C MET A 238 -17.65 5.08 5.93
N ASP A 239 -18.93 5.40 5.94
CA ASP A 239 -19.95 4.85 6.84
C ASP A 239 -20.23 3.36 6.60
N LYS A 240 -20.00 2.87 5.38
CA LYS A 240 -20.20 1.47 4.99
C LYS A 240 -18.92 0.63 5.03
N LEU A 241 -17.76 1.25 5.26
CA LEU A 241 -16.46 0.58 5.22
C LEU A 241 -16.41 -0.61 6.17
N GLY A 242 -16.99 -0.48 7.37
CA GLY A 242 -16.95 -1.56 8.35
C GLY A 242 -17.86 -2.76 8.07
N THR A 243 -18.78 -2.61 7.13
CA THR A 243 -19.69 -3.68 6.66
C THR A 243 -19.35 -4.19 5.26
N ALA A 244 -18.34 -3.60 4.61
CA ALA A 244 -17.95 -3.96 3.27
C ALA A 244 -17.22 -5.32 3.27
N THR A 245 -17.50 -6.15 2.27
CA THR A 245 -16.80 -7.42 2.09
C THR A 245 -15.37 -7.18 1.62
N HIS A 246 -14.43 -8.06 1.96
CA HIS A 246 -13.03 -7.94 1.53
C HIS A 246 -12.87 -7.90 -0.01
N ASN A 247 -13.86 -8.39 -0.74
CA ASN A 247 -13.89 -8.47 -2.20
C ASN A 247 -14.11 -7.12 -2.89
N VAL A 248 -14.56 -6.12 -2.14
CA VAL A 248 -14.80 -4.76 -2.65
C VAL A 248 -13.88 -3.72 -2.02
N LEU A 249 -12.92 -4.15 -1.20
CA LEU A 249 -11.90 -3.28 -0.60
C LEU A 249 -10.73 -3.06 -1.57
N PHE A 250 -9.92 -2.04 -1.28
CA PHE A 250 -8.79 -1.64 -2.11
C PHE A 250 -7.75 -2.75 -2.29
N ASN A 251 -7.50 -3.19 -3.53
CA ASN A 251 -6.53 -4.25 -3.77
C ASN A 251 -5.11 -3.71 -3.97
N THR A 252 -4.25 -3.72 -2.96
CA THR A 252 -2.86 -3.25 -3.09
C THR A 252 -2.03 -4.01 -4.12
N ASN A 253 -2.17 -5.34 -4.23
CA ASN A 253 -1.41 -6.18 -5.15
C ASN A 253 -2.29 -7.29 -5.79
N PRO A 254 -3.03 -6.98 -6.86
CA PRO A 254 -3.75 -7.99 -7.63
C PRO A 254 -2.75 -8.91 -8.34
N THR A 255 -2.98 -10.22 -8.29
CA THR A 255 -2.05 -11.21 -8.86
C THR A 255 -2.67 -12.07 -9.96
N HIS A 256 -3.99 -12.28 -9.93
CA HIS A 256 -4.67 -13.20 -10.82
C HIS A 256 -5.91 -12.61 -11.47
N ILE A 257 -6.24 -13.15 -12.64
CA ILE A 257 -7.39 -12.84 -13.47
C ILE A 257 -8.07 -14.14 -13.89
N THR A 258 -9.36 -14.11 -14.19
CA THR A 258 -10.00 -15.28 -14.80
C THR A 258 -9.50 -15.44 -16.25
N PRO A 259 -9.42 -16.64 -16.82
CA PRO A 259 -9.16 -16.80 -18.24
C PRO A 259 -10.37 -16.36 -19.10
N PRO A 260 -10.14 -15.87 -20.33
CA PRO A 260 -11.19 -15.53 -21.27
C PRO A 260 -12.04 -16.76 -21.60
N GLN A 261 -13.36 -16.66 -21.41
CA GLN A 261 -14.27 -17.76 -21.67
C GLN A 261 -15.65 -17.29 -22.13
N ARG A 262 -16.41 -18.20 -22.76
CA ARG A 262 -17.80 -17.91 -23.13
C ARG A 262 -18.64 -17.64 -21.89
N ARG A 263 -19.60 -16.72 -22.01
CA ARG A 263 -20.49 -16.35 -20.91
C ARG A 263 -21.27 -17.55 -20.39
N LYS A 264 -21.29 -17.72 -19.07
CA LYS A 264 -21.96 -18.81 -18.35
C LYS A 264 -22.39 -18.35 -16.94
N PRO A 265 -23.36 -19.01 -16.28
CA PRO A 265 -23.64 -18.80 -14.87
C PRO A 265 -22.53 -19.33 -13.96
N ASN A 266 -22.53 -18.89 -12.70
CA ASN A 266 -21.67 -19.44 -11.65
C ASN A 266 -21.86 -20.96 -11.54
N GLY A 267 -20.74 -21.68 -11.51
CA GLY A 267 -20.69 -23.14 -11.50
C GLY A 267 -20.29 -23.71 -10.15
N ARG A 268 -19.77 -24.94 -10.16
CA ARG A 268 -19.10 -25.54 -9.00
C ARG A 268 -17.62 -25.19 -9.04
N THR A 269 -17.05 -24.91 -7.88
CA THR A 269 -15.60 -24.85 -7.72
C THR A 269 -14.99 -26.25 -7.74
N ARG A 270 -13.78 -26.37 -8.29
CA ARG A 270 -12.95 -27.58 -8.23
C ARG A 270 -12.27 -27.76 -6.86
N SER A 271 -12.21 -26.72 -6.02
CA SER A 271 -11.57 -26.80 -4.70
C SER A 271 -12.41 -27.55 -3.66
N GLY A 272 -13.70 -27.76 -3.92
CA GLY A 272 -14.62 -28.33 -2.94
C GLY A 272 -14.99 -27.40 -1.78
N TRP A 273 -14.68 -26.10 -1.88
CA TRP A 273 -15.05 -25.08 -0.89
C TRP A 273 -16.57 -25.06 -0.63
N LYS A 274 -16.94 -25.02 0.67
CA LYS A 274 -18.33 -25.10 1.15
C LYS A 274 -18.87 -23.79 1.72
N GLY A 275 -18.05 -22.74 1.81
CA GLY A 275 -18.49 -21.43 2.27
C GLY A 275 -19.36 -20.71 1.23
N GLY A 276 -20.10 -19.70 1.68
CA GLY A 276 -20.85 -18.83 0.76
C GLY A 276 -19.91 -17.99 -0.11
N TYR A 277 -20.38 -17.64 -1.30
CA TYR A 277 -19.69 -16.71 -2.21
C TYR A 277 -20.39 -15.36 -2.20
N ALA A 278 -19.60 -14.29 -2.25
CA ALA A 278 -20.15 -12.96 -2.48
C ALA A 278 -20.62 -12.83 -3.94
N MET A 279 -21.47 -11.84 -4.22
CA MET A 279 -22.01 -11.64 -5.56
C MET A 279 -20.95 -11.22 -6.60
N GLU A 280 -19.82 -10.68 -6.13
CA GLU A 280 -18.69 -10.27 -6.95
C GLU A 280 -17.82 -11.45 -7.42
N CYS A 281 -18.10 -12.67 -6.95
CA CYS A 281 -17.35 -13.88 -7.24
C CYS A 281 -17.78 -14.57 -8.54
N LEU A 282 -16.78 -14.98 -9.34
CA LEU A 282 -16.94 -15.84 -10.50
C LEU A 282 -16.51 -17.28 -10.14
N VAL A 283 -17.51 -18.10 -9.81
CA VAL A 283 -17.30 -19.44 -9.22
C VAL A 283 -17.04 -20.48 -10.30
N GLY A 284 -15.86 -21.11 -10.26
CA GLY A 284 -15.44 -22.13 -11.24
C GLY A 284 -15.10 -21.55 -12.61
N PHE A 285 -14.60 -20.32 -12.65
CA PHE A 285 -14.15 -19.65 -13.88
C PHE A 285 -12.65 -19.87 -14.13
N GLY A 286 -11.91 -20.37 -13.15
CA GLY A 286 -10.45 -20.49 -13.22
C GLY A 286 -9.75 -19.21 -12.79
N ALA A 287 -8.44 -19.31 -12.55
CA ALA A 287 -7.56 -18.21 -12.25
C ALA A 287 -6.23 -18.43 -12.97
N GLU A 288 -5.73 -17.40 -13.64
CA GLU A 288 -4.42 -17.35 -14.28
C GLU A 288 -3.66 -16.10 -13.80
N PRO A 289 -2.32 -16.10 -13.79
CA PRO A 289 -1.54 -14.92 -13.44
C PRO A 289 -1.88 -13.73 -14.35
N LEU A 290 -1.87 -12.53 -13.77
CA LEU A 290 -2.03 -11.29 -14.54
C LEU A 290 -0.85 -11.08 -15.51
N PRO A 291 -1.08 -10.45 -16.68
CA PRO A 291 0.02 -10.05 -17.56
C PRO A 291 1.00 -9.13 -16.83
N GLU A 292 2.31 -9.32 -17.05
CA GLU A 292 3.37 -8.55 -16.38
C GLU A 292 3.19 -7.03 -16.53
N LYS A 293 2.72 -6.59 -17.71
CA LYS A 293 2.43 -5.17 -18.00
C LYS A 293 1.32 -4.55 -17.14
N PHE A 294 0.50 -5.34 -16.44
CA PHE A 294 -0.64 -4.83 -15.66
C PHE A 294 -0.19 -4.06 -14.42
N ALA A 295 0.78 -4.58 -13.66
CA ALA A 295 1.23 -3.93 -12.43
C ALA A 295 1.83 -2.53 -12.68
N PRO A 296 2.72 -2.33 -13.68
CA PRO A 296 3.13 -1.01 -14.16
C PRO A 296 1.98 -0.06 -14.49
N GLN A 297 1.00 -0.52 -15.28
CA GLN A 297 -0.14 0.31 -15.71
C GLN A 297 -1.02 0.71 -14.53
N LEU A 298 -1.27 -0.21 -13.61
CA LEU A 298 -2.03 0.05 -12.40
C LEU A 298 -1.31 1.04 -11.48
N LEU A 299 0.00 0.86 -11.27
CA LEU A 299 0.80 1.77 -10.46
C LEU A 299 0.75 3.19 -11.03
N ARG A 300 0.90 3.34 -12.36
CA ARG A 300 0.79 4.63 -13.04
C ARG A 300 -0.58 5.26 -12.80
N ARG A 301 -1.65 4.50 -13.04
CA ARG A 301 -3.03 5.00 -12.86
C ARG A 301 -3.31 5.42 -11.41
N ARG A 302 -2.73 4.71 -10.42
CA ARG A 302 -2.78 5.08 -9.00
C ARG A 302 -2.03 6.36 -8.70
N MET A 303 -0.84 6.57 -9.27
CA MET A 303 -0.10 7.82 -9.07
C MET A 303 -0.85 9.02 -9.64
N PHE A 304 -1.49 8.88 -10.79
CA PHE A 304 -2.36 9.93 -11.33
C PHE A 304 -3.54 10.23 -10.39
N TYR A 305 -4.19 9.17 -9.87
CA TYR A 305 -5.28 9.32 -8.91
C TYR A 305 -4.81 10.01 -7.62
N PHE A 306 -3.75 9.52 -6.98
CA PHE A 306 -3.22 10.10 -5.76
C PHE A 306 -2.69 11.52 -5.96
N GLY A 307 -1.98 11.78 -7.06
CA GLY A 307 -1.50 13.11 -7.42
C GLY A 307 -2.62 14.13 -7.50
N ILE A 308 -3.68 13.84 -8.27
CA ILE A 308 -4.86 14.73 -8.36
C ILE A 308 -5.52 14.89 -6.98
N ARG A 309 -5.72 13.79 -6.23
CA ARG A 309 -6.35 13.81 -4.91
C ARG A 309 -5.57 14.62 -3.86
N MET A 310 -4.25 14.71 -4.02
CA MET A 310 -3.35 15.42 -3.12
C MET A 310 -2.97 16.82 -3.63
N GLY A 311 -3.50 17.27 -4.78
CA GLY A 311 -3.11 18.54 -5.40
C GLY A 311 -1.69 18.57 -5.98
N VAL A 312 -1.11 17.39 -6.25
CA VAL A 312 0.24 17.21 -6.78
C VAL A 312 0.14 16.84 -8.27
N LEU A 313 -0.13 17.84 -9.12
CA LEU A 313 -0.42 17.59 -10.53
C LEU A 313 0.79 17.24 -11.39
N SER A 314 2.01 17.53 -10.94
CA SER A 314 3.21 17.06 -11.67
C SER A 314 3.26 15.53 -11.75
N ALA A 315 2.45 14.81 -10.96
CA ALA A 315 2.24 13.38 -11.11
C ALA A 315 1.69 12.99 -12.50
N LEU A 316 0.97 13.88 -13.18
CA LEU A 316 0.41 13.65 -14.51
C LEU A 316 1.46 13.80 -15.62
N ASP A 317 2.55 14.52 -15.36
CA ASP A 317 3.64 14.69 -16.32
C ASP A 317 4.44 13.39 -16.49
N GLN A 318 4.39 12.50 -15.50
CA GLN A 318 5.12 11.25 -15.45
C GLN A 318 4.39 10.15 -16.22
N CYS A 319 4.52 10.19 -17.54
CA CYS A 319 4.06 9.14 -18.44
C CYS A 319 5.11 8.01 -18.59
N PHE A 320 5.63 7.46 -17.49
CA PHE A 320 6.61 6.37 -17.58
C PHE A 320 5.95 5.08 -18.10
N PRO A 321 6.58 4.34 -19.04
CA PRO A 321 6.54 2.90 -18.96
C PRO A 321 7.42 2.53 -17.77
N PHE A 322 6.85 1.99 -16.68
CA PHE A 322 7.73 1.27 -15.77
C PHE A 322 8.19 0.04 -16.55
N GLU A 323 9.43 0.03 -17.02
CA GLU A 323 10.04 -1.20 -17.49
C GLU A 323 9.92 -2.18 -16.32
N GLY A 324 9.11 -3.22 -16.49
CA GLY A 324 9.17 -4.36 -15.58
C GLY A 324 10.57 -4.92 -15.74
N MET A 325 11.38 -4.94 -14.68
CA MET A 325 12.61 -5.70 -14.72
C MET A 325 12.23 -7.17 -14.83
N VAL A 326 12.36 -7.70 -16.05
CA VAL A 326 12.67 -9.09 -16.30
C VAL A 326 13.91 -9.37 -15.45
N ALA A 327 13.85 -10.35 -14.56
CA ALA A 327 15.06 -10.96 -14.04
C ALA A 327 15.78 -11.51 -15.26
N THR A 328 16.80 -10.80 -15.74
CA THR A 328 17.60 -11.21 -16.89
C THR A 328 18.22 -12.56 -16.54
N GLU A 329 17.69 -13.64 -17.11
CA GLU A 329 18.51 -14.81 -17.39
C GLU A 329 19.69 -14.35 -18.28
N PRO A 330 20.87 -14.97 -18.16
CA PRO A 330 22.03 -14.57 -18.94
C PRO A 330 21.70 -14.72 -20.42
N ILE A 331 21.97 -13.65 -21.18
CA ILE A 331 21.88 -13.64 -22.64
C ILE A 331 22.89 -14.66 -23.17
N ASP A 332 22.38 -15.74 -23.76
CA ASP A 332 23.16 -16.53 -24.72
C ASP A 332 23.28 -15.68 -26.00
N ASP A 333 24.52 -15.34 -26.36
CA ASP A 333 24.87 -14.79 -27.66
C ASP A 333 24.65 -15.88 -28.72
N ASP A 334 23.44 -15.93 -29.30
CA ASP A 334 23.17 -16.36 -30.67
C ASP A 334 21.66 -16.26 -30.93
N ASP A 335 21.19 -15.10 -31.39
CA ASP A 335 20.20 -15.05 -32.48
C ASP A 335 20.04 -13.61 -33.00
N LEU A 336 20.54 -13.44 -34.22
CA LEU A 336 20.50 -12.24 -35.03
C LEU A 336 19.37 -12.41 -36.08
N PHE A 337 18.56 -11.35 -36.25
CA PHE A 337 17.49 -11.14 -37.27
C PHE A 337 16.12 -11.79 -36.95
N LEU A 338 15.00 -11.06 -36.89
CA LEU A 338 14.43 -10.18 -37.94
C LEU A 338 13.60 -9.01 -37.35
N GLU A 339 13.72 -7.85 -37.99
CA GLU A 339 12.93 -6.64 -37.79
C GLU A 339 11.44 -6.79 -38.16
N GLY A 340 10.60 -6.00 -37.48
CA GLY A 340 9.20 -5.78 -37.84
C GLY A 340 8.49 -4.79 -36.89
N ASP A 341 8.63 -3.50 -37.19
CA ASP A 341 7.71 -2.38 -36.91
C ASP A 341 7.50 -1.91 -35.44
N MET A 342 8.37 -0.99 -35.00
CA MET A 342 8.08 0.02 -33.98
C MET A 342 8.26 1.42 -34.58
N GLU A 343 7.18 2.00 -35.11
CA GLU A 343 7.07 3.44 -35.37
C GLU A 343 5.72 3.95 -34.87
N ALA A 344 5.69 4.52 -33.66
CA ALA A 344 4.70 5.53 -33.24
C ALA A 344 5.03 6.04 -31.82
N SER A 345 6.05 6.89 -31.66
CA SER A 345 6.14 7.83 -30.53
C SER A 345 7.36 8.74 -30.64
N LEU A 346 7.31 9.77 -31.49
CA LEU A 346 8.19 10.93 -31.37
C LEU A 346 7.42 12.23 -31.67
N PRO A 347 7.47 13.25 -30.79
CA PRO A 347 7.02 14.59 -31.13
C PRO A 347 8.04 15.29 -32.04
N LEU A 348 7.54 15.86 -33.13
CA LEU A 348 8.28 16.75 -34.01
C LEU A 348 8.69 18.02 -33.26
N ASN A 349 9.99 18.26 -33.13
CA ASN A 349 10.52 19.62 -33.01
C ASN A 349 11.83 19.73 -33.78
N GLY A 350 11.81 20.55 -34.84
CA GLY A 350 12.93 20.75 -35.73
C GLY A 350 13.82 21.91 -35.30
N SER A 351 15.12 21.65 -35.18
CA SER A 351 16.17 22.59 -35.55
C SER A 351 17.51 21.84 -35.67
N ARG A 352 18.08 21.88 -36.87
CA ARG A 352 19.33 21.22 -37.28
C ARG A 352 20.57 21.90 -36.70
N ALA A 353 21.57 21.10 -36.33
CA ALA A 353 22.99 21.40 -36.54
C ALA A 353 23.73 20.10 -36.96
N VAL A 354 24.76 20.26 -37.79
CA VAL A 354 25.33 19.28 -38.72
C VAL A 354 26.77 18.91 -38.32
N ALA A 355 27.13 17.63 -38.51
CA ALA A 355 28.46 17.03 -38.79
C ALA A 355 29.60 17.24 -37.76
N THR A 356 30.53 16.32 -37.44
CA THR A 356 31.03 15.05 -38.03
C THR A 356 32.00 14.42 -37.00
N PRO A 357 32.23 13.09 -37.00
CA PRO A 357 33.27 12.40 -36.21
C PRO A 357 34.60 12.36 -37.01
N PRO A 358 35.79 11.98 -36.46
CA PRO A 358 36.15 10.55 -36.43
C PRO A 358 37.31 10.08 -35.51
N ARG A 359 37.48 8.74 -35.48
CA ARG A 359 38.74 7.95 -35.50
C ARG A 359 39.61 7.96 -34.21
N SER A 360 40.23 6.85 -33.79
CA SER A 360 40.53 5.57 -34.44
C SER A 360 41.08 4.56 -33.44
N HIS A 361 40.71 3.30 -33.66
CA HIS A 361 41.53 2.08 -33.67
C HIS A 361 42.79 1.97 -32.78
N ARG A 362 42.89 0.83 -32.08
CA ARG A 362 43.75 -0.32 -32.47
C ARG A 362 43.57 -1.44 -31.42
N LYS A 363 43.00 -2.58 -31.81
CA LYS A 363 43.72 -3.83 -32.16
C LYS A 363 44.58 -4.39 -31.02
N LEU A 364 44.18 -5.53 -30.46
CA LEU A 364 44.93 -6.78 -30.67
C LEU A 364 44.06 -7.99 -30.29
N LEU A 365 43.92 -8.90 -31.26
CA LEU A 365 43.34 -10.24 -31.17
C LEU A 365 44.50 -11.25 -31.09
N ILE A 366 44.12 -12.53 -30.96
CA ILE A 366 44.93 -13.77 -30.97
C ILE A 366 45.42 -14.10 -29.53
N VAL A 367 45.04 -15.19 -28.86
CA VAL A 367 45.01 -16.60 -29.28
C VAL A 367 43.93 -17.38 -28.47
N LEU A 368 42.95 -17.99 -29.14
CA LEU A 368 42.34 -19.28 -28.75
C LEU A 368 43.11 -20.38 -29.51
N PRO A 369 42.90 -21.70 -29.29
CA PRO A 369 42.53 -22.48 -28.10
C PRO A 369 43.38 -23.78 -27.98
N LEU A 370 43.25 -24.56 -26.90
CA LEU A 370 43.51 -26.01 -26.92
C LEU A 370 42.63 -26.76 -25.89
N LEU A 371 41.62 -27.46 -26.45
CA LEU A 371 41.07 -28.79 -26.11
C LEU A 371 40.60 -29.07 -24.66
N VAL A 372 39.30 -29.21 -24.40
CA VAL A 372 38.44 -30.41 -24.67
C VAL A 372 38.94 -31.64 -23.91
N VAL A 373 38.14 -32.14 -22.96
CA VAL A 373 37.58 -33.51 -22.89
C VAL A 373 37.15 -33.86 -21.45
N ALA A 374 35.97 -34.49 -21.39
CA ALA A 374 35.38 -35.30 -20.32
C ALA A 374 34.71 -34.54 -19.16
N GLY A 375 33.43 -34.75 -18.86
CA GLY A 375 32.57 -35.85 -19.28
C GLY A 375 31.70 -36.23 -18.09
N MET A 376 30.40 -36.04 -18.27
CA MET A 376 29.34 -36.44 -17.33
C MET A 376 29.43 -37.90 -16.90
N THR A 377 29.09 -38.19 -15.64
CA THR A 377 28.36 -39.35 -15.07
C THR A 377 28.60 -39.37 -13.55
N ALA A 378 27.71 -39.79 -12.63
CA ALA A 378 26.44 -40.47 -12.69
C ALA A 378 25.68 -40.32 -11.34
N VAL A 379 24.39 -40.64 -11.42
CA VAL A 379 23.34 -40.75 -10.42
C VAL A 379 23.50 -41.98 -9.48
N ALA A 380 22.97 -41.82 -8.25
CA ALA A 380 22.47 -42.82 -7.30
C ALA A 380 23.43 -43.72 -6.51
N LEU A 381 23.41 -43.56 -5.18
CA LEU A 381 23.32 -44.60 -4.14
C LEU A 381 22.72 -43.92 -2.88
N ALA A 382 21.47 -44.16 -2.51
CA ALA A 382 20.94 -45.34 -1.80
C ALA A 382 20.67 -45.02 -0.31
N THR A 383 19.38 -44.79 -0.07
CA THR A 383 18.55 -45.02 1.13
C THR A 383 19.10 -45.91 2.26
N GLY A 384 18.82 -45.49 3.51
CA GLY A 384 18.99 -46.28 4.73
C GLY A 384 18.00 -45.89 5.84
N TYR A 385 16.76 -46.36 5.67
CA TYR A 385 15.69 -46.76 6.61
C TYR A 385 15.80 -46.64 8.16
N LEU A 386 14.59 -46.50 8.75
CA LEU A 386 14.09 -46.79 10.13
C LEU A 386 14.13 -45.65 11.17
N SER A 387 13.19 -45.49 12.12
CA SER A 387 11.79 -45.91 12.34
C SER A 387 11.38 -45.37 13.73
N ASP A 388 10.14 -44.89 13.83
CA ASP A 388 9.21 -44.92 14.97
C ASP A 388 9.38 -44.17 16.32
N ASN A 389 8.25 -43.51 16.65
CA ASN A 389 7.53 -43.43 17.94
C ASN A 389 8.28 -43.03 19.22
N ASN A 390 7.82 -41.96 19.92
CA ASN A 390 6.70 -42.07 20.87
C ASN A 390 6.37 -40.76 21.62
N SER A 391 5.07 -40.60 21.83
CA SER A 391 4.32 -40.07 22.98
C SER A 391 4.88 -39.02 23.95
N HIS A 392 4.02 -38.00 24.13
CA HIS A 392 3.92 -37.05 25.23
C HIS A 392 3.96 -37.68 26.63
N ASN A 393 4.84 -37.17 27.49
CA ASN A 393 4.55 -36.67 28.84
C ASN A 393 5.86 -36.29 29.55
N SER A 394 5.99 -35.06 30.06
CA SER A 394 6.34 -34.85 31.48
C SER A 394 6.46 -33.36 31.84
N SER A 395 5.76 -33.03 32.94
CA SER A 395 6.09 -32.10 34.02
C SER A 395 6.96 -30.87 33.76
N PHE A 396 6.33 -29.72 34.00
CA PHE A 396 6.95 -28.47 34.42
C PHE A 396 7.92 -28.70 35.60
N ALA A 397 9.21 -28.52 35.37
CA ALA A 397 10.22 -28.46 36.42
C ALA A 397 10.76 -27.02 36.52
N THR A 398 10.63 -26.45 37.71
CA THR A 398 11.26 -25.21 38.17
C THR A 398 12.78 -25.25 37.97
N PHE A 399 13.32 -24.29 37.21
CA PHE A 399 14.77 -24.09 37.07
C PHE A 399 15.22 -22.89 37.91
N GLU A 400 16.00 -23.18 38.95
CA GLU A 400 16.99 -22.23 39.48
C GLU A 400 18.15 -22.09 38.47
N PRO A 401 18.71 -20.88 38.27
CA PRO A 401 19.72 -20.66 37.24
C PRO A 401 21.10 -21.07 37.76
N SER A 402 21.58 -22.24 37.34
CA SER A 402 23.00 -22.54 37.35
C SER A 402 23.70 -21.67 36.29
N THR A 403 24.74 -21.00 36.75
CA THR A 403 25.62 -20.09 36.00
C THR A 403 26.30 -20.83 34.85
N VAL A 404 25.96 -20.50 33.60
CA VAL A 404 26.84 -20.26 32.43
C VAL A 404 25.91 -19.99 31.23
N SER A 405 25.88 -18.75 30.73
CA SER A 405 25.14 -18.38 29.52
C SER A 405 26.04 -18.54 28.29
N PRO A 406 25.57 -19.15 27.17
CA PRO A 406 26.33 -19.31 25.93
C PRO A 406 26.74 -17.98 25.26
N LEU A 407 26.20 -16.84 25.72
CA LEU A 407 26.57 -15.51 25.23
C LEU A 407 27.98 -15.08 25.66
N LYS A 408 28.54 -15.69 26.71
CA LYS A 408 29.93 -15.44 27.12
C LYS A 408 30.96 -16.07 26.16
N THR A 409 30.58 -17.14 25.46
CA THR A 409 31.49 -17.86 24.56
C THR A 409 31.69 -17.14 23.22
N PHE A 410 30.73 -16.30 22.80
CA PHE A 410 30.89 -15.45 21.62
C PHE A 410 31.80 -14.24 21.85
N LEU A 411 31.94 -13.79 23.09
CA LEU A 411 32.77 -12.63 23.45
C LEU A 411 34.21 -13.00 23.88
N ASN A 412 34.47 -14.28 24.19
CA ASN A 412 35.78 -14.78 24.64
C ASN A 412 36.31 -15.91 23.73
N GLY A 413 36.42 -15.66 22.43
CA GLY A 413 37.20 -16.49 21.51
C GLY A 413 38.68 -16.12 21.56
N ASP A 414 39.48 -17.03 22.11
CA ASP A 414 40.95 -17.06 22.26
C ASP A 414 41.82 -16.03 21.50
N GLY A 415 42.42 -15.11 22.26
CA GLY A 415 43.84 -15.20 22.59
C GLY A 415 44.87 -15.26 21.44
N SER A 416 44.85 -14.30 20.52
CA SER A 416 46.05 -13.92 19.73
C SER A 416 45.82 -12.58 19.04
N GLY A 417 45.86 -11.49 19.81
CA GLY A 417 45.76 -10.13 19.28
C GLY A 417 46.45 -9.16 20.22
N THR A 418 47.53 -8.57 19.74
CA THR A 418 48.37 -7.58 20.41
C THR A 418 47.57 -6.50 21.14
N THR A 419 48.07 -6.09 22.31
CA THR A 419 47.71 -4.86 23.01
C THR A 419 47.62 -3.67 22.04
N TRP A 420 46.41 -3.22 21.73
CA TRP A 420 46.20 -1.95 21.05
C TRP A 420 45.90 -0.89 22.11
N GLY A 421 46.94 -0.14 22.48
CA GLY A 421 46.73 1.22 22.95
C GLY A 421 46.00 2.00 21.85
N ALA A 422 44.98 2.77 22.22
CA ALA A 422 44.27 3.63 21.29
C ALA A 422 45.26 4.60 20.62
N PRO A 423 45.38 4.62 19.28
CA PRO A 423 46.11 5.67 18.59
C PRO A 423 45.27 6.94 18.58
N GLU A 424 45.93 8.07 18.81
CA GLU A 424 45.39 9.41 18.60
C GLU A 424 45.02 9.64 17.12
N ASP A 425 43.91 10.36 16.91
CA ASP A 425 43.39 10.96 15.68
C ASP A 425 44.07 10.58 14.35
N GLY A 426 43.56 9.51 13.73
CA GLY A 426 43.74 9.19 12.32
C GLY A 426 42.66 8.20 11.90
N ASP A 427 42.05 8.41 10.73
CA ASP A 427 40.92 7.64 10.20
C ASP A 427 41.24 6.13 10.05
N ILE A 428 41.03 5.36 11.12
CA ILE A 428 41.05 3.90 11.07
C ILE A 428 39.75 3.46 10.41
N VAL A 429 39.82 3.11 9.13
CA VAL A 429 38.71 2.44 8.43
C VAL A 429 38.54 1.06 9.06
N ILE A 430 37.55 0.91 9.95
CA ILE A 430 37.17 -0.38 10.52
C ILE A 430 36.60 -1.24 9.37
N PRO A 431 37.27 -2.32 8.97
CA PRO A 431 36.81 -3.13 7.85
C PRO A 431 35.46 -3.77 8.17
N HIS A 432 34.61 -3.92 7.15
CA HIS A 432 33.35 -4.61 7.30
C HIS A 432 33.58 -6.10 7.64
N PRO A 433 32.93 -6.65 8.68
CA PRO A 433 33.21 -8.01 9.16
C PRO A 433 32.69 -9.07 8.20
N GLU A 434 33.52 -10.03 7.80
CA GLU A 434 33.06 -11.20 7.04
C GLU A 434 32.43 -12.21 8.00
N SER A 435 31.13 -12.45 7.84
CA SER A 435 30.33 -13.28 8.76
C SER A 435 29.11 -13.84 8.02
N PRO A 436 28.64 -15.07 8.34
CA PRO A 436 27.39 -15.60 7.77
C PRO A 436 26.16 -14.73 8.11
N TYR A 437 26.23 -13.93 9.17
CA TYR A 437 25.15 -13.07 9.64
C TYR A 437 25.16 -11.68 8.98
N TYR A 438 26.33 -11.16 8.59
CA TYR A 438 26.48 -9.87 7.92
C TYR A 438 26.58 -10.08 6.41
N GLN A 439 25.42 -10.26 5.77
CA GLN A 439 25.32 -10.44 4.33
C GLN A 439 25.29 -9.10 3.61
N ARG A 440 25.86 -9.06 2.40
CA ARG A 440 25.95 -7.87 1.54
C ARG A 440 25.68 -8.28 0.10
N GLY A 441 25.07 -7.37 -0.67
CA GLY A 441 24.94 -7.56 -2.11
C GLY A 441 26.30 -7.48 -2.81
N GLU A 442 26.41 -8.10 -3.98
CA GLU A 442 27.66 -8.13 -4.78
C GLU A 442 28.19 -6.74 -5.12
N ARG A 443 27.28 -5.76 -5.26
CA ARG A 443 27.60 -4.36 -5.59
C ARG A 443 27.79 -3.47 -4.36
N PHE A 444 27.95 -4.04 -3.16
CA PHE A 444 28.16 -3.24 -1.96
C PHE A 444 29.52 -2.54 -2.00
N ASP A 445 29.51 -1.22 -1.86
CA ASP A 445 30.72 -0.41 -1.75
C ASP A 445 31.40 -0.62 -0.39
N ARG A 446 32.53 -1.34 -0.39
CA ARG A 446 33.32 -1.63 0.82
C ARG A 446 34.06 -0.40 1.35
N SER A 447 34.08 0.73 0.64
CA SER A 447 34.73 1.96 1.10
C SER A 447 33.87 2.80 2.06
N VAL A 448 32.57 2.51 2.15
CA VAL A 448 31.65 3.21 3.08
C VAL A 448 32.13 3.03 4.51
N MET A 449 32.21 4.13 5.26
CA MET A 449 32.67 4.09 6.65
C MET A 449 31.68 3.33 7.55
N ARG A 450 32.22 2.66 8.56
CA ARG A 450 31.46 1.88 9.56
C ARG A 450 31.33 2.62 10.91
N ASP A 451 31.85 3.83 11.01
CA ASP A 451 31.74 4.64 12.23
C ASP A 451 30.28 5.05 12.50
N ARG A 452 29.50 5.26 11.44
CA ARG A 452 28.09 5.69 11.44
C ARG A 452 27.22 4.74 10.63
N ALA A 453 26.01 4.48 11.13
CA ALA A 453 25.01 3.76 10.36
C ALA A 453 23.58 4.16 10.74
N ILE A 454 22.70 4.06 9.75
CA ILE A 454 21.26 3.98 9.93
C ILE A 454 20.89 2.51 10.14
N MET A 455 20.12 2.21 11.18
CA MET A 455 19.65 0.87 11.50
C MET A 455 18.15 0.79 11.33
N ILE A 456 17.68 -0.22 10.59
CA ILE A 456 16.26 -0.45 10.36
C ILE A 456 15.93 -1.89 10.70
N CYS A 457 14.85 -2.10 11.45
CA CYS A 457 14.39 -3.43 11.76
C CYS A 457 13.20 -3.84 10.89
N MET A 458 13.26 -5.02 10.29
CA MET A 458 12.25 -5.48 9.34
C MET A 458 11.81 -6.93 9.60
N HIS A 459 10.61 -7.24 9.12
CA HIS A 459 10.06 -8.57 8.95
C HIS A 459 9.20 -8.57 7.68
N ASP A 460 8.74 -9.74 7.22
CA ASP A 460 8.05 -9.88 5.92
C ASP A 460 6.90 -8.88 5.74
N GLY A 461 6.04 -8.74 6.76
CA GLY A 461 4.91 -7.80 6.74
C GLY A 461 5.25 -6.31 6.62
N VAL A 462 6.51 -5.90 6.74
CA VAL A 462 6.96 -4.49 6.57
C VAL A 462 8.14 -4.33 5.62
N LEU A 463 8.59 -5.40 4.95
CA LEU A 463 9.75 -5.38 4.05
C LEU A 463 9.61 -4.32 2.95
N ALA A 464 8.46 -4.27 2.28
CA ALA A 464 8.20 -3.29 1.22
C ALA A 464 8.29 -1.85 1.73
N MET A 465 7.85 -1.61 2.97
CA MET A 465 7.90 -0.30 3.61
C MET A 465 9.32 0.09 3.97
N GLY A 466 10.09 -0.85 4.54
CA GLY A 466 11.50 -0.62 4.89
C GLY A 466 12.39 -0.38 3.67
N LEU A 467 12.26 -1.19 2.62
CA LEU A 467 13.02 -1.00 1.38
C LEU A 467 12.71 0.35 0.70
N SER A 468 11.44 0.77 0.73
CA SER A 468 11.07 2.08 0.20
C SER A 468 11.56 3.25 1.08
N LEU A 469 11.74 3.07 2.39
CA LEU A 469 12.42 4.06 3.24
C LEU A 469 13.91 4.17 2.89
N ILE A 470 14.59 3.03 2.73
CA ILE A 470 16.00 3.02 2.31
C ILE A 470 16.17 3.79 1.01
N ARG A 471 15.27 3.58 0.04
CA ARG A 471 15.31 4.34 -1.20
C ARG A 471 15.09 5.83 -0.99
N GLU A 472 14.12 6.21 -0.16
CA GLU A 472 13.84 7.61 0.17
C GLU A 472 15.07 8.30 0.79
N LEU A 473 15.78 7.64 1.71
CA LEU A 473 17.03 8.15 2.30
C LEU A 473 18.09 8.41 1.21
N ARG A 474 18.24 7.50 0.24
CA ARG A 474 19.16 7.70 -0.89
C ARG A 474 18.72 8.85 -1.80
N CYS A 475 17.42 9.03 -2.01
CA CYS A 475 16.91 10.17 -2.77
C CYS A 475 17.15 11.52 -2.07
N LEU A 476 17.31 11.52 -0.75
CA LEU A 476 17.72 12.70 0.04
C LEU A 476 19.23 12.94 0.03
N GLY A 477 20.02 12.08 -0.63
CA GLY A 477 21.48 12.18 -0.69
C GLY A 477 22.19 11.55 0.50
N ASN A 478 21.50 10.79 1.35
CA ASN A 478 22.14 10.09 2.46
C ASN A 478 23.01 8.94 1.92
N GLU A 479 24.29 8.91 2.29
CA GLU A 479 25.26 7.89 1.88
C GLU A 479 25.70 6.99 3.03
N GLU A 480 25.14 7.15 4.23
CA GLU A 480 25.54 6.37 5.41
C GLU A 480 25.24 4.87 5.22
N LEU A 481 26.04 4.02 5.89
CA LEU A 481 25.79 2.59 5.97
C LEU A 481 24.37 2.34 6.49
N VAL A 482 23.60 1.50 5.80
CA VAL A 482 22.30 1.04 6.31
C VAL A 482 22.44 -0.42 6.75
N GLN A 483 22.14 -0.70 8.02
CA GLN A 483 22.06 -2.06 8.55
C GLN A 483 20.61 -2.46 8.74
N VAL A 484 20.19 -3.53 8.05
CA VAL A 484 18.86 -4.11 8.21
C VAL A 484 18.93 -5.30 9.15
N TYR A 485 18.13 -5.24 10.22
CA TYR A 485 18.01 -6.30 11.21
C TYR A 485 16.68 -7.01 11.08
N HIS A 486 16.70 -8.34 11.17
CA HIS A 486 15.51 -9.18 11.26
C HIS A 486 15.77 -10.35 12.21
N CYS A 487 14.73 -11.09 12.59
CA CYS A 487 14.86 -12.25 13.49
C CYS A 487 14.27 -13.51 12.86
N GLY A 488 15.05 -14.60 12.87
CA GLY A 488 14.68 -15.94 12.38
C GLY A 488 15.04 -16.18 10.92
N GLN A 489 15.49 -17.41 10.59
CA GLN A 489 15.87 -17.80 9.23
C GLN A 489 15.47 -19.23 8.80
N ASP A 490 14.80 -20.05 9.61
CA ASP A 490 15.04 -21.52 9.66
C ASP A 490 16.34 -21.88 10.40
N GLU A 491 16.75 -21.07 11.38
CA GLU A 491 17.93 -21.33 12.21
C GLU A 491 17.61 -21.47 13.71
N LEU A 492 18.14 -22.55 14.28
CA LEU A 492 18.22 -22.94 15.70
C LEU A 492 17.01 -23.69 16.26
N SER A 493 17.28 -24.56 17.24
CA SER A 493 16.38 -25.56 17.83
C SER A 493 14.98 -25.02 18.19
N VAL A 494 13.98 -25.92 18.33
CA VAL A 494 12.56 -25.58 18.63
C VAL A 494 12.41 -24.50 19.74
N LEU A 495 13.23 -24.58 20.80
CA LEU A 495 13.24 -23.60 21.89
C LEU A 495 13.73 -22.20 21.46
N THR A 496 14.72 -22.14 20.57
CA THR A 496 15.27 -20.89 20.03
C THR A 496 14.29 -20.23 19.06
N GLN A 497 13.51 -21.01 18.32
CA GLN A 497 12.46 -20.48 17.44
C GLN A 497 11.34 -19.78 18.21
N GLU A 498 10.93 -20.32 19.37
CA GLU A 498 9.94 -19.66 20.23
C GLU A 498 10.45 -18.32 20.78
N ILE A 499 11.73 -18.26 21.17
CA ILE A 499 12.36 -17.04 21.65
C ILE A 499 12.52 -16.03 20.50
N ALA A 500 13.00 -16.45 19.34
CA ALA A 500 13.13 -15.59 18.16
C ALA A 500 11.77 -15.03 17.70
N LYS A 501 10.69 -15.84 17.76
CA LYS A 501 9.31 -15.37 17.51
C LYS A 501 8.90 -14.25 18.46
N LYS A 502 9.32 -14.27 19.73
CA LYS A 502 9.07 -13.18 20.69
C LYS A 502 9.80 -11.87 20.35
N PHE A 503 10.80 -11.90 19.48
CA PHE A 503 11.50 -10.73 18.97
C PHE A 503 11.08 -10.34 17.55
N LYS A 504 10.18 -11.07 16.87
CA LYS A 504 9.52 -10.63 15.62
C LYS A 504 8.47 -9.53 15.88
N ASN A 505 8.82 -8.54 16.68
CA ASN A 505 8.02 -7.38 17.09
C ASN A 505 8.98 -6.23 17.42
N TRP A 506 8.46 -5.14 17.99
CA TRP A 506 9.25 -3.94 18.31
C TRP A 506 10.50 -4.17 19.17
N TRP A 507 10.57 -5.25 19.95
CA TRP A 507 11.73 -5.57 20.79
C TRP A 507 13.01 -5.95 20.01
N VAL A 508 12.93 -6.19 18.70
CA VAL A 508 14.12 -6.35 17.86
C VAL A 508 14.97 -5.08 17.83
N LYS A 509 14.37 -3.89 17.99
CA LYS A 509 15.07 -2.60 17.95
C LYS A 509 16.16 -2.48 19.01
N PRO A 510 15.88 -2.62 20.32
CA PRO A 510 16.92 -2.60 21.35
C PRO A 510 17.88 -3.79 21.24
N LEU A 511 17.43 -4.97 20.80
CA LEU A 511 18.33 -6.11 20.56
C LEU A 511 19.36 -5.78 19.46
N ALA A 512 18.91 -5.16 18.37
CA ALA A 512 19.74 -4.73 17.26
C ALA A 512 20.72 -3.61 17.69
N MET A 513 20.26 -2.67 18.51
CA MET A 513 21.09 -1.64 19.14
C MET A 513 22.20 -2.23 20.02
N VAL A 514 21.89 -3.25 20.83
CA VAL A 514 22.89 -3.99 21.62
C VAL A 514 23.87 -4.73 20.70
N HIS A 515 23.37 -5.42 19.67
CA HIS A 515 24.16 -6.30 18.80
C HIS A 515 25.12 -5.57 17.85
N THR A 516 24.71 -4.45 17.26
CA THR A 516 25.54 -3.76 16.26
C THR A 516 26.89 -3.34 16.82
N ASP A 517 27.94 -3.49 16.02
CA ASP A 517 29.29 -3.03 16.32
C ASP A 517 29.52 -1.57 15.89
N VAL A 518 28.57 -0.95 15.19
CA VAL A 518 28.66 0.44 14.73
C VAL A 518 28.62 1.40 15.92
N ARG A 519 29.52 2.39 15.93
CA ARG A 519 29.61 3.36 17.01
C ARG A 519 28.43 4.33 17.02
N HIS A 520 28.21 5.05 15.92
CA HIS A 520 27.22 6.12 15.84
C HIS A 520 25.97 5.63 15.12
N VAL A 521 24.99 5.16 15.89
CA VAL A 521 23.81 4.48 15.39
C VAL A 521 22.62 5.44 15.33
N MET A 522 21.88 5.40 14.22
CA MET A 522 20.57 6.03 14.07
C MET A 522 19.54 4.96 13.75
N LEU A 523 18.74 4.55 14.72
CA LEU A 523 17.66 3.59 14.52
C LEU A 523 16.42 4.31 14.01
N MET A 524 15.79 3.77 12.97
CA MET A 524 14.60 4.34 12.31
C MET A 524 13.49 3.31 12.15
N ASP A 525 12.24 3.77 12.25
CA ASP A 525 11.08 2.96 11.93
C ASP A 525 10.85 2.89 10.42
N VAL A 526 10.41 1.72 9.95
CA VAL A 526 10.16 1.48 8.52
C VAL A 526 9.09 2.39 7.94
N ASP A 527 8.14 2.83 8.77
CA ASP A 527 7.00 3.67 8.39
C ASP A 527 7.25 5.17 8.57
N ASP A 528 8.51 5.57 8.76
CA ASP A 528 8.91 6.96 8.75
C ASP A 528 8.84 7.58 7.35
N ILE A 529 8.38 8.83 7.31
CA ILE A 529 8.33 9.71 6.15
C ILE A 529 9.25 10.88 6.45
N ILE A 530 10.43 10.85 5.86
CA ILE A 530 11.52 11.78 6.12
C ILE A 530 11.38 13.00 5.21
N VAL A 531 11.37 14.20 5.81
CA VAL A 531 11.28 15.47 5.09
C VAL A 531 12.65 16.09 4.85
N LYS A 532 13.63 15.75 5.71
CA LYS A 532 15.00 16.23 5.64
C LYS A 532 15.96 15.09 5.95
N ASP A 533 17.10 15.02 5.24
CA ASP A 533 18.13 14.00 5.52
C ASP A 533 18.46 13.98 7.02
N PRO A 534 18.21 12.86 7.73
CA PRO A 534 18.34 12.81 9.17
C PRO A 534 19.80 12.83 9.62
N ALA A 535 20.79 12.69 8.72
CA ALA A 535 22.21 12.81 9.06
C ALA A 535 22.55 14.14 9.75
N VAL A 536 21.79 15.21 9.47
CA VAL A 536 21.92 16.52 10.12
C VAL A 536 21.74 16.46 11.65
N LEU A 537 21.05 15.44 12.17
CA LEU A 537 20.84 15.24 13.60
C LEU A 537 22.12 14.87 14.34
N ARG A 538 23.17 14.42 13.64
CA ARG A 538 24.48 14.20 14.26
C ARG A 538 25.17 15.51 14.66
N GLU A 539 24.75 16.62 14.08
CA GLU A 539 25.38 17.92 14.30
C GLU A 539 24.66 18.78 15.34
N VAL A 540 23.49 18.35 15.83
CA VAL A 540 22.72 19.11 16.83
C VAL A 540 23.33 19.00 18.22
N ASP A 541 23.16 20.05 19.01
CA ASP A 541 23.81 20.21 20.31
C ASP A 541 23.52 19.05 21.27
N GLY A 542 22.26 18.59 21.35
CA GLY A 542 21.88 17.48 22.22
C GLY A 542 22.70 16.21 21.95
N TYR A 543 22.85 15.84 20.68
CA TYR A 543 23.65 14.68 20.28
C TYR A 543 25.15 14.91 20.51
N LYS A 544 25.68 16.09 20.17
CA LYS A 544 27.10 16.42 20.41
C LYS A 544 27.48 16.40 21.89
N GLN A 545 26.58 16.83 22.77
CA GLN A 545 26.81 16.89 24.21
C GLN A 545 26.68 15.53 24.90
N THR A 546 25.65 14.75 24.57
CA THR A 546 25.33 13.51 25.31
C THR A 546 25.61 12.23 24.53
N GLY A 547 25.84 12.33 23.23
CA GLY A 547 25.92 11.16 22.35
C GLY A 547 24.57 10.51 22.10
N THR A 548 23.46 11.09 22.57
CA THR A 548 22.11 10.57 22.32
C THR A 548 21.18 11.67 21.86
N LEU A 549 20.12 11.29 21.15
CA LEU A 549 18.99 12.16 20.86
C LEU A 549 17.72 11.30 20.79
N PHE A 550 16.78 11.60 21.68
CA PHE A 550 15.48 10.95 21.78
C PHE A 550 14.32 11.94 21.53
N PHE A 551 13.14 11.43 21.22
CA PHE A 551 11.95 12.24 20.96
C PHE A 551 10.82 11.88 21.92
N TYR A 552 10.01 12.86 22.28
CA TYR A 552 8.90 12.65 23.21
C TYR A 552 7.68 12.02 22.50
N ASP A 553 6.94 11.18 23.22
CA ASP A 553 5.60 10.74 22.85
C ASP A 553 4.52 11.67 23.46
N ARG A 554 3.25 11.35 23.19
CA ARG A 554 2.07 12.08 23.65
C ARG A 554 1.94 12.02 25.18
N VAL A 555 1.54 13.15 25.77
CA VAL A 555 1.27 13.25 27.20
C VAL A 555 -0.21 13.03 27.46
N PHE A 556 -0.61 11.76 27.56
CA PHE A 556 -2.00 11.40 27.79
C PHE A 556 -2.33 11.40 29.29
N ALA A 557 -3.11 12.39 29.73
CA ALA A 557 -3.65 12.43 31.07
C ALA A 557 -4.49 11.17 31.38
N ASP A 558 -4.35 10.67 32.61
CA ASP A 558 -5.04 9.48 33.16
C ASP A 558 -4.63 8.12 32.56
N CYS A 559 -3.51 8.02 31.85
CA CYS A 559 -3.02 6.70 31.41
C CYS A 559 -2.47 5.91 32.60
N LYS A 560 -3.03 4.73 32.89
CA LYS A 560 -2.62 3.85 34.02
C LYS A 560 -1.83 2.61 33.60
N GLU A 561 -1.28 2.62 32.39
CA GLU A 561 -0.51 1.49 31.85
C GLU A 561 1.00 1.80 31.89
N PHE A 562 1.81 0.78 31.59
CA PHE A 562 3.24 0.91 31.31
C PHE A 562 4.03 1.56 32.46
N VAL A 563 4.87 2.57 32.19
CA VAL A 563 5.67 3.25 33.22
C VAL A 563 4.84 3.97 34.28
N ASN A 564 3.54 4.23 34.01
CA ASN A 564 2.62 4.82 34.98
C ASN A 564 1.75 3.80 35.73
N ASP A 565 1.91 2.51 35.43
CA ASP A 565 1.20 1.43 36.12
C ASP A 565 1.78 1.22 37.54
N VAL A 566 1.07 0.43 38.34
CA VAL A 566 1.39 0.14 39.74
C VAL A 566 2.04 -1.24 39.85
N ASP A 567 3.28 -1.27 40.32
CA ASP A 567 4.03 -2.50 40.60
C ASP A 567 4.09 -2.70 42.13
N ASN A 568 3.39 -3.71 42.66
CA ASN A 568 3.19 -3.97 44.10
C ASN A 568 2.91 -2.72 44.95
N LYS A 569 1.77 -2.06 44.67
CA LYS A 569 1.22 -0.92 45.44
C LYS A 569 2.02 0.39 45.35
N GLU A 570 3.05 0.46 44.51
CA GLU A 570 3.82 1.68 44.21
C GLU A 570 3.86 1.91 42.70
N LYS A 571 4.09 3.14 42.26
CA LYS A 571 4.34 3.44 40.86
C LYS A 571 5.59 2.73 40.35
N TYR A 572 5.54 2.27 39.10
CA TYR A 572 6.61 1.47 38.51
C TYR A 572 7.99 2.17 38.56
N LEU A 573 8.10 3.42 38.10
CA LEU A 573 9.39 4.12 37.99
C LEU A 573 10.10 4.34 39.34
N PRO A 574 9.48 4.92 40.39
CA PRO A 574 10.12 5.03 41.70
C PRO A 574 10.57 3.67 42.26
N ARG A 575 9.74 2.64 42.08
CA ARG A 575 10.07 1.29 42.54
C ARG A 575 11.22 0.66 41.74
N LEU A 576 11.26 0.88 40.43
CA LEU A 576 12.33 0.42 39.55
C LEU A 576 13.65 1.02 40.02
N PHE A 577 13.74 2.35 40.17
CA PHE A 577 14.97 3.02 40.56
C PHE A 577 15.46 2.58 41.95
N ARG A 578 14.57 2.39 42.91
CA ARG A 578 14.92 1.94 44.26
C ARG A 578 15.38 0.48 44.34
N ASN A 579 14.76 -0.41 43.56
CA ASN A 579 15.01 -1.85 43.65
C ASN A 579 15.96 -2.38 42.56
N PHE A 580 16.41 -1.54 41.64
CA PHE A 580 17.34 -1.93 40.61
C PHE A 580 18.68 -2.36 41.23
N ASN A 581 19.24 -3.46 40.75
CA ASN A 581 20.49 -3.98 41.30
C ASN A 581 21.69 -3.32 40.61
N TYR A 582 22.00 -2.08 40.98
CA TYR A 582 23.10 -1.28 40.42
C TYR A 582 24.45 -2.00 40.51
N ASN A 583 24.74 -2.66 41.63
CA ASN A 583 25.96 -3.43 41.83
C ASN A 583 26.17 -4.54 40.79
N LYS A 584 25.09 -5.17 40.31
CA LYS A 584 25.17 -6.20 39.27
C LYS A 584 25.71 -5.66 37.94
N PHE A 585 25.54 -4.36 37.69
CA PHE A 585 25.94 -3.69 36.45
C PHE A 585 27.14 -2.76 36.65
N ASN A 586 27.90 -2.93 37.76
CA ASN A 586 29.06 -2.12 38.11
C ASN A 586 28.77 -0.62 38.28
N ILE A 587 27.59 -0.28 38.78
CA ILE A 587 27.19 1.10 39.11
C ILE A 587 27.25 1.25 40.63
N THR A 588 28.06 2.18 41.12
CA THR A 588 28.43 2.29 42.55
C THR A 588 27.65 3.33 43.32
N GLU A 589 27.08 4.29 42.60
CA GLU A 589 26.32 5.43 43.07
C GLU A 589 24.97 5.00 43.66
N GLY A 590 24.45 3.85 43.23
CA GLY A 590 23.18 3.32 43.68
C GLY A 590 21.98 4.06 43.06
N GLU A 591 20.93 4.27 43.86
CA GLU A 591 19.75 5.03 43.46
C GLU A 591 20.07 6.54 43.47
N ASP A 592 20.20 7.12 42.27
CA ASP A 592 20.44 8.57 42.09
C ASP A 592 19.73 9.06 40.80
N PRO A 593 18.39 9.16 40.79
CA PRO A 593 17.64 9.60 39.61
C PRO A 593 17.97 11.05 39.25
N SER A 594 18.22 11.31 37.97
CA SER A 594 18.57 12.62 37.44
C SER A 594 17.42 13.64 37.60
N GLU A 595 17.76 14.94 37.65
CA GLU A 595 16.75 16.01 37.63
C GLU A 595 15.82 15.88 36.41
N HIS A 596 16.35 15.42 35.27
CA HIS A 596 15.56 15.20 34.06
C HIS A 596 14.43 14.19 34.29
N VAL A 597 14.73 13.02 34.87
CA VAL A 597 13.69 12.01 35.10
C VAL A 597 12.73 12.44 36.21
N LEU A 598 13.21 13.10 37.27
CA LEU A 598 12.37 13.62 38.35
C LEU A 598 11.36 14.67 37.83
N ASP A 599 11.74 15.42 36.81
CA ASP A 599 10.90 16.41 36.15
C ASP A 599 10.02 15.85 35.02
N SER A 600 10.31 14.63 34.57
CA SER A 600 9.57 13.95 33.52
C SER A 600 8.08 13.77 33.85
N PHE A 601 7.24 13.80 32.81
CA PHE A 601 5.82 13.52 32.98
C PHE A 601 5.56 12.06 33.36
N ALA A 602 6.38 11.12 32.89
CA ALA A 602 6.25 9.71 33.27
C ALA A 602 6.50 9.50 34.77
N TYR A 603 7.60 10.04 35.33
CA TYR A 603 7.91 9.88 36.76
C TYR A 603 6.87 10.53 37.66
N ARG A 604 6.38 11.71 37.27
CA ARG A 604 5.29 12.43 37.96
C ARG A 604 3.92 11.79 37.77
N GLY A 605 3.83 10.69 37.02
CA GLY A 605 2.63 9.90 36.82
C GLY A 605 1.57 10.56 35.93
N LYS A 606 1.97 11.49 35.06
CA LYS A 606 1.10 12.24 34.15
C LYS A 606 0.94 11.58 32.77
N THR A 607 1.87 10.70 32.38
CA THR A 607 1.80 9.94 31.12
C THR A 607 2.34 8.53 31.33
N CYS A 608 1.86 7.59 30.52
CA CYS A 608 2.38 6.22 30.43
C CYS A 608 3.41 6.03 29.31
N HIS A 609 3.66 7.08 28.53
CA HIS A 609 4.65 7.10 27.46
C HIS A 609 5.51 8.34 27.60
N GLU A 610 6.81 8.13 27.76
CA GLU A 610 7.78 9.22 27.81
C GLU A 610 8.35 9.45 26.41
N MET A 611 8.80 8.36 25.78
CA MET A 611 9.60 8.39 24.55
C MET A 611 8.85 7.80 23.35
N ASP A 612 9.06 8.42 22.20
CA ASP A 612 8.77 7.84 20.90
C ASP A 612 10.06 7.22 20.32
N SER A 613 10.03 5.92 20.00
CA SER A 613 11.20 5.17 19.48
C SER A 613 11.17 4.97 17.96
N SER A 614 10.43 5.82 17.25
CA SER A 614 10.46 5.84 15.78
C SER A 614 11.82 6.31 15.24
N LEU A 615 12.52 7.21 15.95
CA LEU A 615 13.88 7.64 15.64
C LEU A 615 14.74 7.71 16.91
N VAL A 616 15.87 7.01 16.94
CA VAL A 616 16.75 6.93 18.12
C VAL A 616 18.21 7.06 17.71
N LEU A 617 18.94 8.04 18.26
CA LEU A 617 20.37 8.20 18.00
C LEU A 617 21.20 7.86 19.23
N ILE A 618 22.26 7.06 19.07
CA ILE A 618 23.18 6.65 20.14
C ILE A 618 24.64 6.60 19.61
N ASP A 619 25.57 7.26 20.30
CA ASP A 619 27.02 7.02 20.26
C ASP A 619 27.36 5.95 21.28
N LYS A 620 27.53 4.71 20.82
CA LYS A 620 27.78 3.53 21.67
C LYS A 620 29.07 3.67 22.49
N LYS A 621 30.08 4.38 21.97
CA LYS A 621 31.34 4.60 22.69
C LYS A 621 31.11 5.45 23.93
N ARG A 622 30.26 6.47 23.83
CA ARG A 622 29.93 7.36 24.95
C ARG A 622 28.93 6.74 25.91
N ALA A 623 27.97 5.95 25.39
CA ALA A 623 27.01 5.21 26.22
C ALA A 623 27.71 4.22 27.17
N GLY A 624 28.79 3.57 26.71
CA GLY A 624 29.51 2.58 27.50
C GLY A 624 28.76 1.26 27.66
N GLN A 625 29.45 0.23 28.16
CA GLN A 625 28.92 -1.13 28.23
C GLN A 625 27.75 -1.28 29.21
N ALA A 626 27.77 -0.53 30.34
CA ALA A 626 26.74 -0.60 31.36
C ALA A 626 25.34 -0.33 30.79
N VAL A 627 25.19 0.71 29.95
CA VAL A 627 23.91 1.02 29.28
C VAL A 627 23.38 -0.18 28.49
N PHE A 628 24.24 -0.86 27.71
CA PHE A 628 23.80 -1.99 26.90
C PHE A 628 23.53 -3.25 27.72
N ASP A 629 24.22 -3.45 28.84
CA ASP A 629 23.93 -4.54 29.78
C ASP A 629 22.58 -4.33 30.47
N VAL A 630 22.27 -3.10 30.88
CA VAL A 630 20.96 -2.70 31.42
C VAL A 630 19.86 -2.86 30.35
N MET A 631 20.11 -2.41 29.13
CA MET A 631 19.21 -2.58 27.98
C MET A 631 18.95 -4.06 27.72
N LEU A 632 19.99 -4.90 27.74
CA LEU A 632 19.87 -6.35 27.57
C LEU A 632 19.04 -6.97 28.70
N TRP A 633 19.20 -6.50 29.94
CA TRP A 633 18.37 -6.93 31.07
C TRP A 633 16.90 -6.55 30.89
N PHE A 634 16.63 -5.33 30.42
CA PHE A 634 15.26 -4.90 30.12
C PHE A 634 14.57 -5.84 29.13
N ILE A 635 15.27 -6.22 28.05
CA ILE A 635 14.71 -7.07 27.00
C ILE A 635 14.72 -8.57 27.34
N THR A 636 15.56 -9.05 28.25
CA THR A 636 15.64 -10.49 28.58
C THR A 636 14.99 -10.87 29.90
N LYS A 637 14.77 -9.91 30.80
CA LYS A 637 14.23 -10.15 32.15
C LYS A 637 13.04 -9.27 32.44
N GLU A 638 13.22 -7.95 32.41
CA GLU A 638 12.23 -7.03 32.97
C GLU A 638 10.91 -7.05 32.19
N ARG A 639 10.96 -7.05 30.85
CA ARG A 639 9.76 -7.11 30.02
C ARG A 639 8.87 -8.33 30.27
N PHE A 640 9.46 -9.42 30.78
CA PHE A 640 8.73 -10.65 31.11
C PHE A 640 8.19 -10.65 32.54
N ARG A 641 8.76 -9.80 33.41
CA ARG A 641 8.29 -9.59 34.78
C ARG A 641 7.17 -8.55 34.83
N PHE A 642 7.35 -7.44 34.12
CA PHE A 642 6.45 -6.29 34.15
C PHE A 642 6.32 -5.66 32.76
N ARG A 643 5.09 -5.32 32.35
CA ARG A 643 4.81 -4.67 31.06
C ARG A 643 5.01 -3.16 31.18
N TYR A 644 6.27 -2.73 31.31
CA TYR A 644 6.60 -1.33 31.55
C TYR A 644 6.50 -0.42 30.32
N SER A 645 6.38 -0.97 29.11
CA SER A 645 6.44 -0.19 27.86
C SER A 645 5.50 -0.75 26.80
N HIS A 646 5.00 0.13 25.92
CA HIS A 646 4.36 -0.30 24.68
C HIS A 646 5.44 -0.68 23.66
N GLY A 647 5.79 -1.96 23.64
CA GLY A 647 6.96 -2.42 22.90
C GLY A 647 8.24 -1.95 23.58
N ASP A 648 9.17 -1.42 22.81
CA ASP A 648 10.56 -1.09 23.16
C ASP A 648 10.79 0.36 23.62
N LYS A 649 9.78 1.23 23.46
CA LYS A 649 9.93 2.70 23.55
C LYS A 649 10.69 3.20 24.78
N GLU A 650 10.28 2.76 25.96
CA GLU A 650 10.86 3.27 27.21
C GLU A 650 12.23 2.65 27.54
N THR A 651 12.62 1.57 26.84
CA THR A 651 13.85 0.84 27.13
C THR A 651 15.10 1.68 26.90
N PHE A 652 15.10 2.54 25.88
CA PHE A 652 16.30 3.30 25.51
C PHE A 652 16.69 4.27 26.62
N TRP A 653 15.84 5.27 26.92
CA TRP A 653 16.17 6.28 27.92
C TRP A 653 16.31 5.70 29.34
N LEU A 654 15.50 4.71 29.72
CA LEU A 654 15.64 4.05 31.03
C LEU A 654 16.99 3.35 31.20
N SER A 655 17.57 2.83 30.12
CA SER A 655 18.90 2.19 30.19
C SER A 655 20.01 3.20 30.43
N PHE A 656 19.87 4.42 29.90
CA PHE A 656 20.81 5.52 30.17
C PHE A 656 20.64 6.06 31.59
N GLU A 657 19.38 6.29 32.00
CA GLU A 657 19.05 6.77 33.35
C GLU A 657 19.58 5.82 34.43
N LEU A 658 19.27 4.53 34.34
CA LEU A 658 19.74 3.54 35.32
C LEU A 658 21.26 3.34 35.32
N ALA A 659 21.93 3.59 34.19
CA ALA A 659 23.38 3.49 34.06
C ALA A 659 24.10 4.79 34.45
N HIS A 660 23.39 5.83 34.89
CA HIS A 660 23.94 7.15 35.22
C HIS A 660 24.72 7.80 34.07
N VAL A 661 24.28 7.54 32.84
CA VAL A 661 24.89 8.12 31.64
C VAL A 661 24.01 9.24 31.10
N PRO A 662 24.55 10.46 30.89
CA PRO A 662 23.77 11.57 30.36
C PRO A 662 23.11 11.25 29.02
N TYR A 663 21.87 11.69 28.85
CA TYR A 663 21.12 11.58 27.60
C TYR A 663 20.38 12.87 27.28
N SER A 664 19.96 13.03 26.02
CA SER A 664 19.19 14.19 25.59
C SER A 664 17.91 13.83 24.86
N PHE A 665 16.86 14.59 25.14
CA PHE A 665 15.62 14.60 24.37
C PHE A 665 15.57 15.87 23.51
N SER A 666 14.81 15.81 22.41
CA SER A 666 14.38 16.99 21.68
C SER A 666 13.73 18.00 22.66
N PRO A 667 14.03 19.30 22.54
CA PRO A 667 13.40 20.33 23.38
C PRO A 667 11.90 20.52 23.08
N TRP A 668 11.41 19.91 21.99
CA TRP A 668 10.04 20.05 21.52
C TRP A 668 9.19 18.84 21.87
N GLY A 669 7.93 19.10 22.20
CA GLY A 669 6.93 18.05 22.38
C GLY A 669 6.53 17.41 21.05
N VAL A 670 5.87 16.25 21.15
CA VAL A 670 5.31 15.55 20.00
C VAL A 670 4.29 16.41 19.25
N SER A 671 4.23 16.27 17.95
CA SER A 671 3.19 16.84 17.09
C SER A 671 2.47 15.75 16.30
N VAL A 672 1.39 16.07 15.61
CA VAL A 672 0.71 15.13 14.71
C VAL A 672 0.33 15.78 13.39
N VAL A 673 0.14 14.97 12.36
CA VAL A 673 -0.51 15.39 11.11
C VAL A 673 -2.00 15.08 11.14
N SER A 674 -2.81 15.96 10.54
CA SER A 674 -4.27 15.85 10.51
C SER A 674 -4.72 14.56 9.83
N SER A 675 -5.59 13.78 10.47
CA SER A 675 -6.30 12.67 9.84
C SER A 675 -7.42 13.21 8.95
N THR A 676 -7.33 13.00 7.63
CA THR A 676 -8.39 13.45 6.70
C THR A 676 -9.68 12.63 6.82
N PRO A 677 -9.63 11.29 6.98
CA PRO A 677 -10.83 10.47 7.00
C PRO A 677 -11.83 10.80 8.11
N ASN A 678 -11.36 11.29 9.27
CA ASN A 678 -12.25 11.64 10.39
C ASN A 678 -12.88 13.04 10.24
N LYS A 679 -12.52 13.81 9.19
CA LYS A 679 -12.86 15.24 8.99
C LYS A 679 -12.46 16.12 10.17
N ASP A 680 -11.25 15.92 10.70
CA ASP A 680 -10.83 16.46 11.98
C ASP A 680 -10.99 17.96 12.07
N LEU A 681 -10.40 18.70 11.14
CA LEU A 681 -10.41 20.16 11.14
C LEU A 681 -11.83 20.75 11.10
N ALA A 682 -12.77 20.05 10.48
CA ALA A 682 -14.16 20.49 10.43
C ALA A 682 -14.91 20.23 11.74
N LYS A 683 -14.48 19.22 12.52
CA LYS A 683 -15.11 18.83 13.79
C LYS A 683 -14.41 19.43 15.02
N HIS A 684 -13.09 19.59 14.94
CA HIS A 684 -12.20 20.01 16.02
C HIS A 684 -11.18 21.00 15.42
N PRO A 685 -11.51 22.30 15.32
CA PRO A 685 -10.64 23.28 14.67
C PRO A 685 -9.36 23.59 15.46
N ASP A 686 -9.34 23.29 16.76
CA ASP A 686 -8.23 23.56 17.69
C ASP A 686 -7.44 22.30 18.10
N SER A 687 -7.81 21.13 17.56
CA SER A 687 -7.27 19.84 17.96
C SER A 687 -7.01 18.98 16.72
N LEU A 688 -5.93 18.21 16.73
CA LEU A 688 -5.58 17.33 15.61
C LEU A 688 -5.29 15.92 16.10
N CYS A 689 -5.75 14.93 15.34
CA CYS A 689 -5.53 13.51 15.55
C CYS A 689 -4.82 12.92 14.33
N GLY A 690 -3.81 12.08 14.58
CA GLY A 690 -3.18 11.31 13.50
C GLY A 690 -1.76 10.86 13.84
N SER A 691 -1.00 10.61 12.78
CA SER A 691 0.37 10.10 12.83
C SER A 691 1.32 11.07 13.53
N ILE A 692 2.28 10.52 14.28
CA ILE A 692 3.27 11.30 15.04
C ILE A 692 4.14 12.09 14.06
N LEU A 693 4.37 13.36 14.37
CA LEU A 693 5.30 14.24 13.67
C LEU A 693 6.30 14.78 14.68
N GLN A 694 7.57 14.83 14.28
CA GLN A 694 8.63 15.47 15.05
C GLN A 694 9.24 16.62 14.24
N TYR A 695 9.57 17.70 14.96
CA TYR A 695 10.30 18.84 14.41
C TYR A 695 11.81 18.68 14.62
N MET A 696 12.60 19.46 13.88
CA MET A 696 14.03 19.59 14.10
C MET A 696 14.32 20.00 15.56
N PRO A 697 15.20 19.28 16.28
CA PRO A 697 15.48 19.48 17.71
C PRO A 697 16.47 20.64 17.93
N VAL A 698 16.22 21.77 17.28
CA VAL A 698 17.03 22.99 17.38
C VAL A 698 16.21 24.11 18.01
N ALA A 699 16.87 24.98 18.77
CA ALA A 699 16.25 26.11 19.43
C ALA A 699 15.92 27.29 18.49
N SER A 700 16.10 27.14 17.16
CA SER A 700 15.80 28.18 16.18
C SER A 700 14.32 28.59 16.23
N GLY A 701 14.00 29.81 15.80
CA GLY A 701 12.60 30.25 15.63
C GLY A 701 11.85 29.48 14.54
N ASP A 702 12.58 28.92 13.57
CA ASP A 702 12.02 28.19 12.44
C ASP A 702 11.54 26.79 12.87
N ALA A 703 10.24 26.56 12.77
CA ALA A 703 9.61 25.27 13.05
C ALA A 703 9.76 24.31 11.86
N GLU A 704 11.00 23.89 11.60
CA GLU A 704 11.30 22.96 10.50
C GLU A 704 10.86 21.54 10.85
N MET A 705 10.03 20.95 9.99
CA MET A 705 9.55 19.58 10.10
C MET A 705 10.68 18.59 9.77
N LEU A 706 10.89 17.58 10.63
CA LEU A 706 11.90 16.54 10.41
C LEU A 706 11.29 15.30 9.75
N TYR A 707 10.31 14.66 10.40
CA TYR A 707 9.69 13.45 9.90
C TYR A 707 8.29 13.20 10.48
N VAL A 708 7.57 12.26 9.84
CA VAL A 708 6.31 11.69 10.34
C VAL A 708 6.46 10.19 10.47
N ASN A 709 6.15 9.64 11.65
CA ASN A 709 5.97 8.20 11.83
C ASN A 709 4.49 7.87 11.59
N GLY A 710 4.19 7.19 10.48
CA GLY A 710 2.81 7.02 10.07
C GLY A 710 2.54 5.95 9.03
N LYS A 711 2.46 4.69 9.46
CA LYS A 711 1.98 3.59 8.62
C LYS A 711 0.67 3.89 7.87
N ALA A 712 -0.27 4.60 8.51
CA ALA A 712 -1.54 5.01 7.91
C ALA A 712 -1.40 6.00 6.74
N LEU A 713 -0.23 6.59 6.52
CA LEU A 713 0.05 7.43 5.35
C LEU A 713 0.53 6.61 4.15
N LEU A 714 0.99 5.38 4.36
CA LEU A 714 1.58 4.51 3.32
C LEU A 714 0.72 3.30 2.99
N ASP A 715 0.23 2.60 4.02
CA ASP A 715 -0.50 1.34 3.91
C ASP A 715 -2.02 1.59 4.00
N PRO A 716 -2.81 1.23 2.98
CA PRO A 716 -4.27 1.27 3.01
C PRO A 716 -4.90 0.51 4.19
N TYR A 717 -4.20 -0.50 4.72
CA TYR A 717 -4.63 -1.35 5.83
C TYR A 717 -3.59 -1.35 6.95
N PRO A 718 -3.37 -0.23 7.65
CA PRO A 718 -2.26 -0.09 8.59
C PRO A 718 -2.31 -1.12 9.74
N GLN A 719 -3.51 -1.53 10.15
CA GLN A 719 -3.75 -2.57 11.16
C GLN A 719 -4.02 -3.97 10.57
N GLY A 720 -3.93 -4.11 9.24
CA GLY A 720 -4.33 -5.31 8.51
C GLY A 720 -5.79 -5.27 8.04
N ILE A 721 -6.10 -6.02 6.98
CA ILE A 721 -7.42 -6.00 6.33
C ILE A 721 -8.55 -6.45 7.28
N ASP A 722 -8.28 -7.43 8.15
CA ASP A 722 -9.25 -7.98 9.09
C ASP A 722 -9.69 -6.97 10.17
N TYR A 723 -8.92 -5.90 10.35
CA TYR A 723 -9.21 -4.83 11.29
C TYR A 723 -10.04 -3.71 10.68
N VAL A 724 -10.25 -3.67 9.36
CA VAL A 724 -11.05 -2.62 8.69
C VAL A 724 -12.44 -2.44 9.33
N PRO A 725 -13.20 -3.51 9.68
CA PRO A 725 -14.48 -3.37 10.40
C PRO A 725 -14.41 -2.72 11.77
N LYS A 726 -13.24 -2.77 12.42
CA LYS A 726 -13.00 -2.29 13.78
C LYS A 726 -12.10 -1.06 13.81
N ALA A 727 -11.62 -0.61 12.66
CA ALA A 727 -10.64 0.45 12.55
C ALA A 727 -11.23 1.77 13.04
N GLN A 728 -10.51 2.43 13.94
CA GLN A 728 -10.85 3.77 14.36
C GLN A 728 -10.51 4.76 13.24
N TRP A 729 -11.34 5.80 13.07
CA TRP A 729 -11.22 6.65 11.89
C TRP A 729 -9.92 7.46 11.79
N ASN A 730 -9.31 7.74 12.94
CA ASN A 730 -8.01 8.39 13.07
C ASN A 730 -6.83 7.49 12.66
N ASN A 731 -7.03 6.16 12.61
CA ASN A 731 -6.03 5.15 12.27
C ASN A 731 -6.25 4.51 10.89
N MET A 732 -7.10 5.11 10.05
CA MET A 732 -7.33 4.67 8.66
C MET A 732 -6.38 5.37 7.69
N PHE A 733 -6.27 4.82 6.47
CA PHE A 733 -5.43 5.38 5.42
C PHE A 733 -5.69 6.88 5.17
N ASN A 734 -4.69 7.71 5.43
CA ASN A 734 -4.84 9.15 5.36
C ASN A 734 -4.44 9.66 3.98
N THR A 735 -5.42 9.71 3.06
CA THR A 735 -5.20 10.04 1.65
C THR A 735 -4.51 11.38 1.42
N PHE A 736 -4.86 12.44 2.16
CA PHE A 736 -4.33 13.79 1.94
C PHE A 736 -4.30 14.64 3.21
N PRO A 737 -3.34 14.43 4.13
CA PRO A 737 -3.16 15.32 5.27
C PRO A 737 -2.84 16.75 4.79
N THR A 738 -3.41 17.75 5.45
CA THR A 738 -3.24 19.17 5.06
C THR A 738 -2.63 20.03 6.16
N HIS A 739 -2.79 19.63 7.42
CA HIS A 739 -2.33 20.39 8.58
C HIS A 739 -1.53 19.52 9.53
N MET A 740 -0.76 20.18 10.38
CA MET A 740 -0.02 19.59 11.49
C MET A 740 -0.21 20.45 12.74
N THR A 741 0.07 19.87 13.91
CA THR A 741 0.16 20.67 15.15
C THR A 741 1.40 21.58 15.07
N PRO A 742 1.31 22.86 15.50
CA PRO A 742 2.46 23.74 15.60
C PRO A 742 3.55 23.15 16.50
N ARG A 743 4.81 23.54 16.27
CA ARG A 743 5.92 23.17 17.16
C ARG A 743 5.73 23.83 18.52
N LEU A 744 5.56 23.00 19.55
CA LEU A 744 5.32 23.45 20.91
C LEU A 744 6.27 22.75 21.88
N PRO A 745 6.59 23.38 23.03
CA PRO A 745 7.17 22.67 24.16
C PRO A 745 6.26 21.52 24.60
N ARG A 746 6.86 20.56 25.29
CA ARG A 746 6.13 19.39 25.78
C ARG A 746 5.01 19.82 26.74
N THR A 747 3.78 19.47 26.38
CA THR A 747 2.57 19.97 27.04
C THR A 747 1.66 18.82 27.45
N GLU A 748 1.12 18.89 28.66
CA GLU A 748 0.11 17.94 29.17
C GLU A 748 -1.26 18.23 28.51
N LEU A 749 -1.90 17.19 27.97
CA LEU A 749 -3.17 17.35 27.26
C LEU A 749 -4.33 17.47 28.25
N ASN A 750 -5.03 18.61 28.24
CA ASN A 750 -6.24 18.81 29.04
C ASN A 750 -7.49 18.45 28.23
N LYS A 751 -8.24 17.44 28.67
CA LYS A 751 -9.50 17.00 28.02
C LYS A 751 -10.72 17.82 28.44
N THR A 752 -10.58 18.73 29.41
CA THR A 752 -11.70 19.50 29.96
C THR A 752 -12.33 20.37 28.88
N GLY A 753 -13.62 20.19 28.63
CA GLY A 753 -14.36 20.92 27.58
C GLY A 753 -14.39 20.23 26.22
N HIS A 754 -13.67 19.12 26.03
CA HIS A 754 -13.69 18.32 24.81
C HIS A 754 -14.48 17.01 25.01
N GLY A 755 -15.16 16.53 23.97
CA GLY A 755 -15.88 15.25 23.98
C GLY A 755 -14.94 14.04 24.09
N LYS A 756 -15.47 12.83 23.87
CA LYS A 756 -14.65 11.61 23.82
C LYS A 756 -13.63 11.71 22.67
N MET A 757 -12.37 11.99 23.00
CA MET A 757 -11.24 12.04 22.06
C MET A 757 -10.34 10.82 22.20
N TYR A 758 -9.74 10.43 21.07
CA TYR A 758 -8.88 9.26 20.97
C TYR A 758 -7.45 9.57 21.44
N THR A 759 -6.68 8.53 21.73
CA THR A 759 -5.30 8.61 22.24
C THR A 759 -4.32 9.27 21.25
N GLU A 760 -4.66 9.25 19.97
CA GLU A 760 -3.86 9.79 18.87
C GLU A 760 -4.07 11.30 18.66
N CYS A 761 -4.93 11.92 19.47
CA CYS A 761 -5.31 13.33 19.37
C CYS A 761 -4.48 14.23 20.29
N LEU A 762 -3.98 15.34 19.74
CA LEU A 762 -3.42 16.47 20.46
C LEU A 762 -4.50 17.56 20.57
N ILE A 763 -5.00 17.74 21.79
CA ILE A 763 -6.19 18.53 22.11
C ILE A 763 -5.80 19.96 22.47
N GLY A 764 -6.44 20.95 21.85
CA GLY A 764 -6.26 22.37 22.17
C GLY A 764 -4.87 22.94 21.82
N LEU A 765 -4.06 22.21 21.04
CA LEU A 765 -2.72 22.63 20.63
C LEU A 765 -2.70 23.38 19.29
N GLY A 766 -3.86 23.56 18.65
CA GLY A 766 -4.01 24.27 17.39
C GLY A 766 -3.55 23.47 16.16
N ALA A 767 -3.66 24.11 15.01
CA ALA A 767 -3.31 23.56 13.70
C ALA A 767 -2.60 24.61 12.84
N THR A 768 -1.58 24.19 12.11
CA THR A 768 -0.87 24.97 11.09
C THR A 768 -0.76 24.16 9.80
N PRO A 769 -0.77 24.78 8.60
CA PRO A 769 -0.61 24.05 7.35
C PRO A 769 0.68 23.25 7.28
N LEU A 770 0.64 22.08 6.62
CA LEU A 770 1.84 21.32 6.28
C LEU A 770 2.71 22.09 5.27
N PRO A 771 4.04 21.86 5.26
CA PRO A 771 4.92 22.38 4.21
C PRO A 771 4.41 21.99 2.82
N THR A 772 4.49 22.91 1.86
CA THR A 772 4.04 22.64 0.48
C THR A 772 4.78 21.47 -0.14
N THR A 773 6.04 21.23 0.22
CA THR A 773 6.82 20.09 -0.29
C THR A 773 6.33 18.72 0.23
N PHE A 774 5.63 18.67 1.37
CA PHE A 774 5.28 17.42 2.04
C PHE A 774 4.41 16.50 1.18
N ALA A 775 3.41 17.05 0.48
CA ALA A 775 2.51 16.25 -0.35
C ALA A 775 3.26 15.54 -1.49
N GLY A 776 4.24 16.22 -2.10
CA GLY A 776 5.09 15.65 -3.14
C GLY A 776 6.00 14.53 -2.62
N MET A 777 6.60 14.74 -1.44
CA MET A 777 7.44 13.73 -0.78
C MET A 777 6.62 12.50 -0.36
N LEU A 778 5.42 12.71 0.21
CA LEU A 778 4.51 11.63 0.56
C LEU A 778 4.07 10.84 -0.68
N LEU A 779 3.83 11.50 -1.81
CA LEU A 779 3.49 10.82 -3.07
C LEU A 779 4.66 9.97 -3.58
N ARG A 780 5.90 10.47 -3.53
CA ARG A 780 7.11 9.69 -3.86
C ARG A 780 7.29 8.50 -2.93
N ARG A 781 7.14 8.69 -1.62
CA ARG A 781 7.20 7.61 -0.64
C ARG A 781 6.15 6.53 -0.91
N ARG A 782 4.93 6.91 -1.33
CA ARG A 782 3.87 5.97 -1.78
C ARG A 782 4.21 5.27 -3.09
N LEU A 783 4.85 5.95 -4.04
CA LEU A 783 5.31 5.35 -5.30
C LEU A 783 6.33 4.24 -5.04
N HIS A 784 7.32 4.50 -4.19
CA HIS A 784 8.32 3.49 -3.82
C HIS A 784 7.68 2.32 -3.09
N TYR A 785 6.81 2.59 -2.11
CA TYR A 785 6.12 1.54 -1.34
C TYR A 785 5.23 0.67 -2.23
N LEU A 786 4.33 1.28 -3.00
CA LEU A 786 3.42 0.55 -3.88
C LEU A 786 4.16 -0.17 -4.99
N GLY A 787 5.24 0.40 -5.53
CA GLY A 787 6.06 -0.26 -6.54
C GLY A 787 6.70 -1.54 -6.01
N ILE A 788 7.25 -1.55 -4.80
CA ILE A 788 7.77 -2.79 -4.21
C ILE A 788 6.64 -3.78 -3.92
N VAL A 789 5.51 -3.31 -3.39
CA VAL A 789 4.32 -4.16 -3.12
C VAL A 789 3.82 -4.86 -4.39
N THR A 790 3.90 -4.18 -5.55
CA THR A 790 3.44 -4.72 -6.84
C THR A 790 4.56 -5.30 -7.71
N GLY A 791 5.81 -5.38 -7.20
CA GLY A 791 6.96 -5.88 -7.98
C GLY A 791 7.48 -4.94 -9.08
N VAL A 792 7.02 -3.69 -9.14
CA VAL A 792 7.41 -2.68 -10.13
C VAL A 792 8.61 -1.89 -9.59
N LEU A 793 9.77 -2.54 -9.53
CA LEU A 793 10.97 -1.99 -8.88
C LEU A 793 11.56 -0.77 -9.59
N GLY A 794 11.31 -0.59 -10.90
CA GLY A 794 11.68 0.64 -11.63
C GLY A 794 11.11 1.91 -11.01
N SER A 795 10.02 1.81 -10.22
CA SER A 795 9.47 2.96 -9.49
C SER A 795 10.47 3.57 -8.49
N LEU A 796 11.42 2.78 -8.01
CA LEU A 796 12.44 3.22 -7.06
C LEU A 796 13.41 4.21 -7.70
N GLU A 797 13.62 4.16 -9.01
CA GLU A 797 14.57 5.04 -9.70
C GLU A 797 14.17 6.53 -9.62
N HIS A 798 12.88 6.81 -9.42
CA HIS A 798 12.35 8.17 -9.31
C HIS A 798 12.63 8.81 -7.94
N CYS A 799 13.64 9.67 -7.90
CA CYS A 799 13.95 10.51 -6.75
C CYS A 799 13.42 11.95 -6.85
N GLU A 800 12.89 12.36 -8.01
CA GLU A 800 12.35 13.70 -8.18
C GLU A 800 11.19 13.96 -7.21
N THR A 801 11.22 15.12 -6.54
CA THR A 801 10.10 15.54 -5.70
C THR A 801 8.99 16.06 -6.60
N PHE A 802 7.82 15.43 -6.54
CA PHE A 802 6.64 15.93 -7.23
C PHE A 802 6.30 17.35 -6.75
N GLN A 803 6.08 18.27 -7.69
CA GLN A 803 5.72 19.65 -7.38
C GLN A 803 4.21 19.81 -7.26
N LEU A 804 3.76 20.61 -6.29
CA LEU A 804 2.38 21.10 -6.30
C LEU A 804 2.21 22.09 -7.45
N ARG A 805 1.30 21.77 -8.38
CA ARG A 805 0.66 22.75 -9.28
C ARG A 805 -0.83 22.72 -8.98
N ARG A 806 -1.49 23.87 -8.95
CA ARG A 806 -2.94 23.94 -8.69
C ARG A 806 -3.69 23.64 -9.98
N LEU A 807 -4.84 22.96 -9.89
CA LEU A 807 -5.69 22.54 -11.04
C LEU A 807 -6.26 23.68 -11.89
N LEU A 808 -5.95 24.93 -11.53
CA LEU A 808 -6.45 26.16 -12.18
C LEU A 808 -5.33 26.95 -12.87
N GLU A 809 -4.11 26.43 -12.90
CA GLU A 809 -3.05 26.78 -13.86
C GLU A 809 -3.04 25.73 -14.96
#